data_AF-A0A3B9JZ95-F1
#
_entry.id   AF-A0A3B9JZ95-F1
#
_cell.length_a   1.000
_cell.length_b   1.000
_cell.length_c   1.000
_cell.angle_alpha   90.00
_cell.angle_beta   90.00
_cell.angle_gamma   90.00
#
_symmetry.space_group_name_H-M   'P 1'
#
loop_
_entity.id
_entity.type
_entity.pdbx_description
1 polymer ?
#
loop_
_entity_poly.entity_id
_entity_poly.type
_entity_poly.pdbx_seq_one_letter_code
_entity_poly.pdbx_strand_id
1 'polypeptide(L)'
;MPQQDYLSLVPNGVGYQQVYNSIVKGLGQKDKHEVERPLPSPADVKIPISLGAGKVRAVGRAIAVAGMDDIHKRVRVSIGRIQSASAMAELSQITQLFGAPVSNPSDPTVIIISSVAGGSGAGMFIDVAEAVKAAIGNAPWAFEIFSLLFTPDVFEELGDELVSTMVPNTMTAVSELLSGYWRNNPTQGTLATYKKNGLNVPQDFKSTIGPAYNYIIGRKTSGAQPVDFKSQEGLYKALATSVAAWMTDAAVQDDIASFAFQMFLTDSKRTSDATGTSGSQGLPLSSLGFSRVSLGTDRFAEYAAERIAKQALGTILNQHLAQDGAKKIKTEAQWIEHFAGIHEGAFLEDSGLNELTDANNQVIEALQPSTQELQIQLKSAITAAVSQGMPKGGHSFGKWVALIGNAFDVNIAGLLDDLAKLRHEKIRLWVGGIPQKLSRLASVTTAQQGLPVTANLVGRLLNQTREAAQELLVERDQYLREASDLKRLISQALGPASSMTSIPLNHPAVAQGLYQAELAFFRLGLADLRQDASELLLDLADNLLTPLGKTLSQGLAALRSATSGQNLPNNSPNPYPGWPDFLEKNVDKRFSPAPNESMLIDTSDFSSQFEALIQESINDANLTASKVVVEQVVAGSFLDEISNLPETKQWRTLDLKQIWIPKNRLFQIRQSSGQPAIFNMVTDHMEFLNIAQKWMMVPGRAFKSFIDLTITDYLKADNDISLQSERGKKFAAGLAAAIQSSDPLVDLEQSLLLEAHGRVGDKRAICSGIPIGASSPLKAGIDAVLIANNYNPGSGWYSSGAKAASAKSIEIFTQMTTSISAVPMVSIFAPILREWKQSSGDNAARRTFLEHRRGR
;
A
#
# COMPACT_ATOMS: atom_id res chain seq x y z
N MET A 1 8.44 3.01 9.79
CA MET A 1 7.81 2.22 10.87
C MET A 1 6.53 2.91 11.30
N PRO A 2 5.45 2.16 11.59
CA PRO A 2 4.27 2.73 12.23
C PRO A 2 4.63 3.46 13.52
N GLN A 3 3.97 4.58 13.82
CA GLN A 3 4.30 5.41 14.99
C GLN A 3 4.21 4.63 16.31
N GLN A 4 3.30 3.66 16.39
CA GLN A 4 3.09 2.78 17.54
C GLN A 4 4.28 1.86 17.87
N ASP A 5 5.15 1.57 16.89
CA ASP A 5 6.32 0.71 17.04
C ASP A 5 7.62 1.53 17.24
N TYR A 6 7.53 2.87 17.22
CA TYR A 6 8.64 3.78 17.52
C TYR A 6 8.57 4.31 18.96
N LEU A 7 9.69 4.24 19.70
CA LEU A 7 9.82 4.81 21.04
C LEU A 7 10.88 5.91 21.04
N SER A 8 10.45 7.16 21.21
CA SER A 8 11.36 8.28 21.49
C SER A 8 11.70 8.32 22.98
N LEU A 9 12.99 8.29 23.31
CA LEU A 9 13.47 8.32 24.70
C LEU A 9 13.79 9.74 25.20
N VAL A 10 13.79 10.74 24.32
CA VAL A 10 14.05 12.14 24.68
C VAL A 10 12.79 12.96 24.38
N PRO A 11 12.07 13.45 25.42
CA PRO A 11 10.97 14.36 25.21
C PRO A 11 11.46 15.72 24.68
N ASN A 12 10.60 16.41 23.92
CA ASN A 12 10.91 17.74 23.41
C ASN A 12 11.22 18.72 24.55
N GLY A 13 12.34 19.44 24.44
CA GLY A 13 12.76 20.45 25.42
C GLY A 13 13.52 19.92 26.63
N VAL A 14 13.76 18.61 26.74
CA VAL A 14 14.57 18.02 27.83
C VAL A 14 16.06 18.12 27.51
N GLY A 15 16.82 18.72 28.44
CA GLY A 15 18.27 18.86 28.34
C GLY A 15 19.03 17.72 29.02
N TYR A 16 20.30 17.51 28.63
CA TYR A 16 21.13 16.43 29.18
C TYR A 16 21.32 16.49 30.71
N GLN A 17 21.36 17.70 31.31
CA GLN A 17 21.39 17.85 32.77
C GLN A 17 20.20 17.18 33.46
N GLN A 18 19.00 17.26 32.87
CA GLN A 18 17.80 16.65 33.43
C GLN A 18 17.87 15.12 33.33
N VAL A 19 18.36 14.59 32.21
CA VAL A 19 18.65 13.17 32.00
C VAL A 19 19.66 12.66 33.02
N TYR A 20 20.79 13.36 33.19
CA TYR A 20 21.81 12.99 34.17
C TYR A 20 21.24 12.96 35.60
N ASN A 21 20.52 14.00 35.99
CA ASN A 21 19.91 14.10 37.32
C ASN A 21 18.89 12.98 37.57
N SER A 22 18.12 12.58 36.55
CA SER A 22 17.15 11.50 36.70
C SER A 22 17.82 10.15 36.95
N ILE A 23 18.99 9.89 36.36
CA ILE A 23 19.76 8.64 36.57
C ILE A 23 20.26 8.54 38.01
N VAL A 24 20.84 9.61 38.55
CA VAL A 24 21.54 9.59 39.85
C VAL A 24 20.62 9.77 41.05
N LYS A 25 19.44 10.38 40.86
CA LYS A 25 18.47 10.65 41.92
C LYS A 25 18.02 9.35 42.61
N GLY A 26 18.16 9.26 43.93
CA GLY A 26 17.67 8.09 44.69
C GLY A 26 18.60 6.87 44.69
N LEU A 27 19.81 6.98 44.13
CA LEU A 27 20.88 5.99 44.35
C LEU A 27 21.63 6.29 45.66
N GLY A 28 22.08 5.24 46.37
CA GLY A 28 22.97 5.39 47.51
C GLY A 28 24.34 5.93 47.09
N GLN A 29 25.08 6.60 47.99
CA GLN A 29 26.33 7.29 47.63
C GLN A 29 27.38 6.40 46.94
N LYS A 30 27.53 5.14 47.39
CA LYS A 30 28.47 4.18 46.81
C LYS A 30 28.07 3.78 45.38
N ASP A 31 26.79 3.47 45.18
CA ASP A 31 26.23 3.08 43.88
C ASP A 31 26.21 4.26 42.91
N LYS A 32 25.94 5.46 43.42
CA LYS A 32 25.93 6.71 42.66
C LYS A 32 27.30 6.98 42.01
N HIS A 33 28.39 6.90 42.77
CA HIS A 33 29.73 7.11 42.23
C HIS A 33 30.07 6.10 41.12
N GLU A 34 29.65 4.85 41.27
CA GLU A 34 29.83 3.82 40.26
C GLU A 34 29.06 4.12 38.96
N VAL A 35 27.79 4.51 39.09
CA VAL A 35 26.90 4.84 37.96
C VAL A 35 27.30 6.14 37.26
N GLU A 36 27.83 7.13 37.99
CA GLU A 36 28.27 8.42 37.42
C GLU A 36 29.58 8.31 36.63
N ARG A 37 30.49 7.42 37.04
CA ARG A 37 31.84 7.29 36.46
C ARG A 37 31.88 7.15 34.92
N PRO A 38 31.00 6.37 34.26
CA PRO A 38 30.97 6.27 32.80
C PRO A 38 30.20 7.41 32.11
N LEU A 39 29.46 8.25 32.84
CA LEU A 39 28.60 9.29 32.28
C LEU A 39 29.34 10.62 32.09
N PRO A 40 29.17 11.32 30.95
CA PRO A 40 29.65 12.68 30.76
C PRO A 40 29.08 13.62 31.82
N SER A 41 29.91 14.55 32.29
CA SER A 41 29.43 15.66 33.10
C SER A 41 28.43 16.50 32.29
N PRO A 42 27.32 16.94 32.88
CA PRO A 42 26.39 17.83 32.19
C PRO A 42 27.00 19.13 31.68
N ALA A 43 28.09 19.61 32.29
CA ALA A 43 28.80 20.80 31.83
C ALA A 43 29.47 20.60 30.46
N ASP A 44 29.85 19.36 30.14
CA ASP A 44 30.69 19.02 28.99
C ASP A 44 29.85 18.60 27.77
N VAL A 45 28.58 18.21 27.98
CA VAL A 45 27.66 17.84 26.88
C VAL A 45 27.01 19.08 26.28
N LYS A 46 27.51 19.51 25.12
CA LYS A 46 26.94 20.64 24.35
C LYS A 46 25.96 20.21 23.25
N ILE A 47 25.79 18.91 23.05
CA ILE A 47 24.96 18.36 21.96
C ILE A 47 23.47 18.51 22.33
N PRO A 48 22.62 19.05 21.44
CA PRO A 48 21.18 19.01 21.61
C PRO A 48 20.68 17.55 21.55
N ILE A 49 20.43 16.94 22.71
CA ILE A 49 20.08 15.51 22.80
C ILE A 49 18.75 15.15 22.12
N SER A 50 17.90 16.14 21.82
CA SER A 50 16.70 15.97 21.00
C SER A 50 17.01 15.60 19.55
N LEU A 51 18.23 15.87 19.06
CA LEU A 51 18.71 15.50 17.73
C LEU A 51 19.51 14.18 17.75
N GLY A 52 19.62 13.53 18.91
CA GLY A 52 20.36 12.29 19.12
C GLY A 52 21.65 12.44 19.93
N ALA A 53 22.36 11.34 20.13
CA ALA A 53 23.53 11.28 21.02
C ALA A 53 24.83 11.88 20.43
N GLY A 54 24.78 12.50 19.23
CA GLY A 54 25.92 13.15 18.58
C GLY A 54 27.19 12.29 18.49
N LYS A 55 27.02 10.99 18.20
CA LYS A 55 28.12 10.00 18.12
C LYS A 55 28.88 9.77 19.44
N VAL A 56 28.34 10.22 20.56
CA VAL A 56 28.88 9.99 21.90
C VAL A 56 28.15 8.85 22.58
N ARG A 57 28.80 7.68 22.67
CA ARG A 57 28.23 6.47 23.27
C ARG A 57 27.65 6.70 24.66
N ALA A 58 28.39 7.38 25.53
CA ALA A 58 27.97 7.52 26.92
C ALA A 58 26.75 8.44 27.08
N VAL A 59 26.53 9.39 26.17
CA VAL A 59 25.27 10.17 26.09
C VAL A 59 24.12 9.24 25.67
N GLY A 60 24.35 8.39 24.66
CA GLY A 60 23.36 7.40 24.22
C GLY A 60 22.94 6.46 25.35
N ARG A 61 23.91 5.97 26.13
CA ARG A 61 23.65 5.17 27.33
C ARG A 61 22.91 5.95 28.40
N ALA A 62 23.30 7.18 28.70
CA ALA A 62 22.63 8.02 29.69
C ALA A 62 21.13 8.15 29.37
N ILE A 63 20.81 8.42 28.10
CA ILE A 63 19.42 8.52 27.63
C ILE A 63 18.68 7.18 27.82
N ALA A 64 19.30 6.06 27.44
CA ALA A 64 18.69 4.74 27.60
C ALA A 64 18.44 4.37 29.06
N VAL A 65 19.40 4.64 29.95
CA VAL A 65 19.28 4.39 31.39
C VAL A 65 18.22 5.29 32.04
N ALA A 66 18.11 6.55 31.60
CA ALA A 66 17.07 7.45 32.07
C ALA A 66 15.66 7.05 31.60
N GLY A 67 15.54 6.53 30.37
CA GLY A 67 14.30 6.02 29.79
C GLY A 67 14.08 4.52 30.00
N MET A 68 14.78 3.89 30.95
CA MET A 68 14.82 2.43 31.09
C MET A 68 13.46 1.83 31.43
N ASP A 69 12.67 2.49 32.28
CA ASP A 69 11.30 2.08 32.60
C ASP A 69 10.39 2.13 31.36
N ASP A 70 10.54 3.13 30.50
CA ASP A 70 9.76 3.24 29.25
C ASP A 70 10.14 2.14 28.25
N ILE A 71 11.44 1.84 28.10
CA ILE A 71 11.92 0.72 27.28
C ILE A 71 11.30 -0.59 27.80
N HIS A 72 11.43 -0.86 29.09
CA HIS A 72 10.94 -2.07 29.73
C HIS A 72 9.43 -2.24 29.59
N LYS A 73 8.65 -1.17 29.83
CA LYS A 73 7.19 -1.15 29.62
C LYS A 73 6.83 -1.44 28.17
N ARG A 74 7.50 -0.80 27.20
CA ARG A 74 7.24 -1.01 25.78
C ARG A 74 7.52 -2.45 25.37
N VAL A 75 8.63 -3.02 25.81
CA VAL A 75 8.98 -4.42 25.54
C VAL A 75 7.93 -5.36 26.14
N ARG A 76 7.50 -5.15 27.39
CA ARG A 76 6.45 -5.96 28.02
C ARG A 76 5.14 -5.92 27.24
N VAL A 77 4.73 -4.75 26.74
CA VAL A 77 3.54 -4.61 25.89
C VAL A 77 3.71 -5.40 24.58
N SER A 78 4.88 -5.31 23.94
CA SER A 78 5.15 -6.05 22.71
C SER A 78 5.16 -7.57 22.91
N ILE A 79 5.74 -8.06 24.01
CA ILE A 79 5.72 -9.48 24.37
C ILE A 79 4.29 -9.95 24.65
N GLY A 80 3.49 -9.17 25.38
CA GLY A 80 2.08 -9.48 25.61
C GLY A 80 1.26 -9.53 24.31
N ARG A 81 1.57 -8.64 23.34
CA ARG A 81 0.92 -8.61 22.03
C ARG A 81 1.23 -9.86 21.22
N ILE A 82 2.52 -10.24 21.10
CA ILE A 82 2.92 -11.42 20.30
C ILE A 82 2.41 -12.72 20.93
N GLN A 83 2.27 -12.79 22.25
CA GLN A 83 1.72 -13.97 22.96
C GLN A 83 0.18 -13.99 23.04
N SER A 84 -0.52 -12.99 22.49
CA SER A 84 -1.98 -12.92 22.54
C SER A 84 -2.64 -14.00 21.67
N ALA A 85 -3.87 -14.42 22.04
CA ALA A 85 -4.62 -15.40 21.26
C ALA A 85 -4.90 -14.96 19.82
N SER A 86 -5.12 -13.65 19.59
CA SER A 86 -5.29 -13.09 18.23
C SER A 86 -4.00 -13.24 17.41
N ALA A 87 -2.86 -12.85 17.98
CA ALA A 87 -1.57 -13.00 17.31
C ALA A 87 -1.26 -14.47 16.99
N MET A 88 -1.57 -15.40 17.90
CA MET A 88 -1.41 -16.83 17.65
C MET A 88 -2.32 -17.36 16.52
N ALA A 89 -3.56 -16.87 16.44
CA ALA A 89 -4.48 -17.22 15.36
C ALA A 89 -3.99 -16.66 14.01
N GLU A 90 -3.52 -15.42 13.98
CA GLU A 90 -2.92 -14.80 12.80
C GLU A 90 -1.65 -15.53 12.35
N LEU A 91 -0.75 -15.86 13.27
CA LEU A 91 0.44 -16.66 12.98
C LEU A 91 0.08 -18.02 12.41
N SER A 92 -0.93 -18.69 12.96
CA SER A 92 -1.40 -19.99 12.43
C SER A 92 -1.88 -19.88 10.98
N GLN A 93 -2.60 -18.80 10.64
CA GLN A 93 -3.03 -18.54 9.25
C GLN A 93 -1.82 -18.27 8.34
N ILE A 94 -0.87 -17.46 8.81
CA ILE A 94 0.37 -17.16 8.07
C ILE A 94 1.18 -18.43 7.83
N THR A 95 1.36 -19.29 8.84
CA THR A 95 2.05 -20.59 8.72
C THR A 95 1.39 -21.48 7.67
N GLN A 96 0.05 -21.52 7.62
CA GLN A 96 -0.69 -22.23 6.57
C GLN A 96 -0.45 -21.65 5.18
N LEU A 97 -0.40 -20.32 5.05
CA LEU A 97 -0.08 -19.65 3.78
C LEU A 97 1.34 -19.95 3.29
N PHE A 98 2.28 -20.12 4.20
CA PHE A 98 3.65 -20.58 3.89
C PHE A 98 3.73 -22.10 3.63
N GLY A 99 2.62 -22.83 3.72
CA GLY A 99 2.58 -24.28 3.48
C GLY A 99 3.29 -25.11 4.55
N ALA A 100 3.53 -24.54 5.72
CA ALA A 100 4.13 -25.23 6.86
C ALA A 100 3.06 -25.82 7.78
N PRO A 101 3.34 -26.95 8.47
CA PRO A 101 2.42 -27.50 9.46
C PRO A 101 2.28 -26.54 10.64
N VAL A 102 1.04 -26.25 11.04
CA VAL A 102 0.77 -25.46 12.25
C VAL A 102 1.09 -26.34 13.47
N SER A 103 2.15 -25.99 14.19
CA SER A 103 2.56 -26.65 15.44
C SER A 103 2.09 -25.86 16.67
N ASN A 104 2.33 -26.42 17.85
CA ASN A 104 2.13 -25.69 19.10
C ASN A 104 3.00 -24.42 19.12
N PRO A 105 2.54 -23.33 19.74
CA PRO A 105 3.34 -22.12 19.92
C PRO A 105 4.68 -22.41 20.59
N SER A 106 5.78 -21.96 19.98
CA SER A 106 7.12 -22.00 20.56
C SER A 106 7.43 -20.68 21.28
N ASP A 107 8.50 -20.69 22.08
CA ASP A 107 9.03 -19.47 22.68
C ASP A 107 9.50 -18.48 21.59
N PRO A 108 9.27 -17.16 21.75
CA PRO A 108 9.74 -16.16 20.79
C PRO A 108 11.27 -16.08 20.71
N THR A 109 11.81 -15.85 19.51
CA THR A 109 13.23 -15.51 19.33
C THR A 109 13.44 -13.99 19.41
N VAL A 110 14.43 -13.55 20.19
CA VAL A 110 14.77 -12.13 20.34
C VAL A 110 16.04 -11.80 19.55
N ILE A 111 15.94 -10.87 18.61
CA ILE A 111 17.07 -10.35 17.84
C ILE A 111 17.22 -8.84 18.07
N ILE A 112 18.36 -8.42 18.59
CA ILE A 112 18.73 -7.01 18.78
C ILE A 112 19.66 -6.58 17.66
N ILE A 113 19.19 -5.69 16.79
CA ILE A 113 19.99 -5.14 15.68
C ILE A 113 20.53 -3.77 16.12
N SER A 114 21.85 -3.58 16.09
CA SER A 114 22.48 -2.32 16.49
C SER A 114 23.83 -2.11 15.79
N SER A 115 24.54 -1.04 16.14
CA SER A 115 25.92 -0.80 15.73
C SER A 115 26.81 -0.60 16.95
N VAL A 116 28.05 -1.09 16.88
CA VAL A 116 29.09 -0.83 17.88
C VAL A 116 29.78 0.53 17.68
N ALA A 117 29.58 1.19 16.53
CA ALA A 117 30.23 2.45 16.17
C ALA A 117 29.38 3.69 16.47
N GLY A 118 28.05 3.58 16.42
CA GLY A 118 27.14 4.71 16.64
C GLY A 118 27.12 5.24 18.09
N GLY A 119 26.59 6.45 18.30
CA GLY A 119 26.44 7.00 19.66
C GLY A 119 25.28 6.37 20.44
N SER A 120 24.08 6.38 19.86
CA SER A 120 22.89 5.82 20.51
C SER A 120 22.97 4.29 20.57
N GLY A 121 23.09 3.62 19.42
CA GLY A 121 23.08 2.15 19.32
C GLY A 121 24.12 1.48 20.21
N ALA A 122 25.40 1.88 20.06
CA ALA A 122 26.50 1.28 20.82
C ALA A 122 26.37 1.48 22.33
N GLY A 123 25.69 2.54 22.76
CA GLY A 123 25.49 2.90 24.17
C GLY A 123 24.31 2.19 24.83
N MET A 124 23.30 1.76 24.07
CA MET A 124 22.04 1.28 24.64
C MET A 124 21.79 -0.22 24.51
N PHE A 125 22.34 -0.89 23.49
CA PHE A 125 21.87 -2.23 23.10
C PHE A 125 21.97 -3.27 24.24
N ILE A 126 22.97 -3.14 25.12
CA ILE A 126 23.12 -4.05 26.25
C ILE A 126 22.07 -3.78 27.33
N ASP A 127 21.84 -2.52 27.65
CA ASP A 127 20.82 -2.12 28.61
C ASP A 127 19.40 -2.47 28.10
N VAL A 128 19.17 -2.39 26.78
CA VAL A 128 17.95 -2.89 26.14
C VAL A 128 17.81 -4.41 26.29
N ALA A 129 18.88 -5.19 26.13
CA ALA A 129 18.85 -6.63 26.34
C ALA A 129 18.46 -6.99 27.79
N GLU A 130 18.95 -6.24 28.78
CA GLU A 130 18.57 -6.46 30.19
C GLU A 130 17.11 -6.08 30.46
N ALA A 131 16.59 -5.03 29.82
CA ALA A 131 15.16 -4.70 29.86
C ALA A 131 14.30 -5.82 29.24
N VAL A 132 14.75 -6.42 28.14
CA VAL A 132 14.08 -7.57 27.51
C VAL A 132 14.07 -8.77 28.45
N LYS A 133 15.22 -9.14 29.03
CA LYS A 133 15.30 -10.21 30.05
C LYS A 133 14.33 -9.97 31.21
N ALA A 134 14.30 -8.76 31.75
CA ALA A 134 13.41 -8.40 32.85
C ALA A 134 11.93 -8.46 32.46
N ALA A 135 11.59 -8.15 31.19
CA ALA A 135 10.22 -8.23 30.70
C ALA A 135 9.76 -9.68 30.48
N ILE A 136 10.67 -10.57 30.07
CA ILE A 136 10.43 -12.02 29.90
C ILE A 136 10.30 -12.73 31.25
N GLY A 137 11.13 -12.36 32.23
CA GLY A 137 11.18 -13.00 33.54
C GLY A 137 11.96 -14.32 33.50
N ASN A 138 11.52 -15.33 34.26
CA ASN A 138 12.29 -16.57 34.48
C ASN A 138 12.17 -17.61 33.36
N ALA A 139 11.60 -17.27 32.20
CA ALA A 139 11.51 -18.21 31.09
C ALA A 139 12.91 -18.49 30.50
N PRO A 140 13.24 -19.73 30.08
CA PRO A 140 14.57 -20.07 29.57
C PRO A 140 15.06 -19.17 28.43
N TRP A 141 14.16 -18.80 27.51
CA TRP A 141 14.47 -17.95 26.35
C TRP A 141 14.81 -16.49 26.71
N ALA A 142 14.67 -16.07 27.98
CA ALA A 142 15.20 -14.80 28.45
C ALA A 142 16.72 -14.70 28.22
N PHE A 143 17.43 -15.82 28.29
CA PHE A 143 18.87 -15.87 28.11
C PHE A 143 19.28 -16.16 26.66
N GLU A 144 18.32 -16.27 25.74
CA GLU A 144 18.51 -16.68 24.35
C GLU A 144 18.41 -15.49 23.38
N ILE A 145 19.09 -14.39 23.71
CA ILE A 145 19.05 -13.14 22.94
C ILE A 145 20.20 -13.10 21.94
N PHE A 146 19.85 -12.91 20.67
CA PHE A 146 20.78 -12.66 19.56
C PHE A 146 21.07 -11.16 19.42
N SER A 147 22.29 -10.81 19.03
CA SER A 147 22.59 -9.47 18.55
C SER A 147 23.29 -9.48 17.20
N LEU A 148 22.82 -8.64 16.28
CA LEU A 148 23.44 -8.37 14.99
C LEU A 148 24.05 -6.97 15.06
N LEU A 149 25.39 -6.89 15.12
CA LEU A 149 26.11 -5.68 15.49
C LEU A 149 26.96 -5.17 14.32
N PHE A 150 26.55 -4.04 13.74
CA PHE A 150 27.28 -3.38 12.65
C PHE A 150 28.59 -2.73 13.12
N THR A 151 29.67 -3.03 12.42
CA THR A 151 31.02 -2.51 12.67
C THR A 151 31.28 -1.16 11.98
N PRO A 152 32.35 -0.42 12.35
CA PRO A 152 32.67 0.89 11.78
C PRO A 152 32.83 0.93 10.27
N ASP A 153 33.40 -0.12 9.67
CA ASP A 153 33.66 -0.21 8.23
C ASP A 153 32.39 -0.12 7.37
N VAL A 154 31.23 -0.46 7.93
CA VAL A 154 29.90 -0.28 7.28
C VAL A 154 29.62 1.19 6.96
N PHE A 155 30.20 2.11 7.73
CA PHE A 155 29.97 3.55 7.61
C PHE A 155 31.04 4.27 6.77
N GLU A 156 31.94 3.55 6.09
CA GLU A 156 33.03 4.14 5.31
C GLU A 156 32.55 5.11 4.21
N GLU A 157 31.36 4.88 3.64
CA GLU A 157 30.77 5.80 2.65
C GLU A 157 30.45 7.21 3.21
N LEU A 158 30.40 7.36 4.54
CA LEU A 158 30.22 8.65 5.20
C LEU A 158 31.51 9.49 5.25
N GLY A 159 32.65 8.91 4.85
CA GLY A 159 33.95 9.57 4.82
C GLY A 159 34.80 9.33 6.07
N ASP A 160 36.13 9.33 5.89
CA ASP A 160 37.12 8.97 6.91
C ASP A 160 37.03 9.81 8.19
N GLU A 161 36.76 11.12 8.06
CA GLU A 161 36.62 12.03 9.20
C GLU A 161 35.45 11.58 10.10
N LEU A 162 34.31 11.24 9.49
CA LEU A 162 33.15 10.80 10.25
C LEU A 162 33.39 9.45 10.91
N VAL A 163 34.02 8.50 10.21
CA VAL A 163 34.35 7.19 10.77
C VAL A 163 35.32 7.30 11.94
N SER A 164 36.37 8.12 11.83
CA SER A 164 37.37 8.32 12.90
C SER A 164 36.72 8.75 14.23
N THR A 165 35.68 9.60 14.19
CA THR A 165 34.94 9.99 15.41
C THR A 165 34.10 8.87 16.05
N MET A 166 33.79 7.81 15.29
CA MET A 166 32.95 6.69 15.73
C MET A 166 33.78 5.50 16.24
N VAL A 167 34.99 5.32 15.72
CA VAL A 167 35.88 4.20 16.09
C VAL A 167 36.10 4.06 17.60
N PRO A 168 36.30 5.14 18.39
CA PRO A 168 36.45 5.01 19.83
C PRO A 168 35.21 4.44 20.55
N ASN A 169 34.00 4.65 20.01
CA ASN A 169 32.78 4.00 20.52
C ASN A 169 32.91 2.48 20.39
N THR A 170 33.44 2.01 19.25
CA THR A 170 33.56 0.57 18.93
C THR A 170 34.47 -0.13 19.91
N MET A 171 35.66 0.43 20.17
CA MET A 171 36.58 -0.15 21.14
C MET A 171 35.91 -0.37 22.50
N THR A 172 35.17 0.64 22.96
CA THR A 172 34.51 0.60 24.27
C THR A 172 33.29 -0.31 24.27
N ALA A 173 32.45 -0.23 23.25
CA ALA A 173 31.24 -1.04 23.13
C ALA A 173 31.57 -2.54 23.03
N VAL A 174 32.57 -2.89 22.23
CA VAL A 174 33.10 -4.27 22.18
C VAL A 174 33.67 -4.65 23.54
N SER A 175 34.51 -3.80 24.16
CA SER A 175 35.06 -4.11 25.50
C SER A 175 33.98 -4.36 26.56
N GLU A 176 32.89 -3.58 26.56
CA GLU A 176 31.75 -3.77 27.46
C GLU A 176 30.91 -5.01 27.14
N LEU A 177 30.82 -5.38 25.86
CA LEU A 177 30.15 -6.60 25.41
C LEU A 177 30.93 -7.82 25.87
N LEU A 178 32.23 -7.87 25.59
CA LEU A 178 33.14 -8.94 26.02
C LEU A 178 33.12 -9.08 27.55
N SER A 179 33.25 -7.94 28.26
CA SER A 179 33.18 -7.89 29.72
C SER A 179 31.83 -8.37 30.29
N GLY A 180 30.74 -8.10 29.57
CA GLY A 180 29.39 -8.50 29.99
C GLY A 180 29.15 -10.00 29.74
N TYR A 181 29.67 -10.52 28.62
CA TYR A 181 29.60 -11.94 28.31
C TYR A 181 30.33 -12.80 29.35
N TRP A 182 31.50 -12.36 29.83
CA TRP A 182 32.28 -13.10 30.84
C TRP A 182 31.86 -12.85 32.30
N ARG A 183 30.82 -12.04 32.53
CA ARG A 183 30.32 -11.73 33.87
C ARG A 183 28.95 -12.35 34.11
N ASN A 184 28.86 -13.13 35.17
CA ASN A 184 27.61 -13.79 35.58
C ASN A 184 26.73 -12.89 36.47
N ASN A 185 27.28 -11.78 36.99
CA ASN A 185 26.56 -10.87 37.88
C ASN A 185 26.89 -9.40 37.53
N PRO A 186 25.88 -8.53 37.34
CA PRO A 186 26.11 -7.10 37.25
C PRO A 186 26.66 -6.53 38.56
N THR A 187 27.30 -5.37 38.46
CA THR A 187 27.78 -4.67 39.65
C THR A 187 26.64 -4.12 40.50
N GLN A 188 26.91 -3.80 41.77
CA GLN A 188 25.87 -3.29 42.68
C GLN A 188 25.26 -1.98 42.17
N GLY A 189 26.06 -1.05 41.64
CA GLY A 189 25.55 0.17 41.01
C GLY A 189 24.62 -0.13 39.83
N THR A 190 24.99 -1.07 38.95
CA THR A 190 24.17 -1.47 37.79
C THR A 190 22.83 -2.09 38.25
N LEU A 191 22.87 -3.01 39.23
CA LEU A 191 21.66 -3.61 39.81
C LEU A 191 20.77 -2.56 40.48
N ALA A 192 21.35 -1.59 41.20
CA ALA A 192 20.60 -0.50 41.81
C ALA A 192 19.90 0.36 40.76
N THR A 193 20.56 0.66 39.64
CA THR A 193 19.97 1.35 38.49
C THR A 193 18.81 0.56 37.89
N TYR A 194 18.96 -0.75 37.66
CA TYR A 194 17.87 -1.59 37.10
C TYR A 194 16.68 -1.66 38.06
N LYS A 195 16.90 -1.96 39.34
CA LYS A 195 15.84 -2.03 40.35
C LYS A 195 15.09 -0.71 40.50
N LYS A 196 15.81 0.41 40.50
CA LYS A 196 15.21 1.75 40.56
C LYS A 196 14.24 2.00 39.39
N ASN A 197 14.54 1.47 38.22
CA ASN A 197 13.69 1.57 37.04
C ASN A 197 12.67 0.43 36.91
N GLY A 198 12.47 -0.38 37.96
CA GLY A 198 11.48 -1.47 37.97
C GLY A 198 11.89 -2.72 37.21
N LEU A 199 13.17 -2.87 36.86
CA LEU A 199 13.70 -4.05 36.17
C LEU A 199 14.13 -5.10 37.20
N ASN A 200 13.45 -6.25 37.18
CA ASN A 200 13.86 -7.46 37.87
C ASN A 200 14.48 -8.41 36.86
N VAL A 201 15.78 -8.22 36.58
CA VAL A 201 16.50 -9.05 35.61
C VAL A 201 16.71 -10.45 36.23
N PRO A 202 16.26 -11.54 35.60
CA PRO A 202 16.52 -12.90 36.06
C PRO A 202 18.04 -13.15 36.10
N GLN A 203 18.52 -13.87 37.11
CA GLN A 203 19.93 -14.24 37.25
C GLN A 203 20.04 -15.76 37.34
N ASP A 204 20.88 -16.35 36.50
CA ASP A 204 21.17 -17.79 36.44
C ASP A 204 22.66 -18.01 36.10
N PHE A 205 23.20 -19.21 36.31
CA PHE A 205 24.58 -19.56 35.94
C PHE A 205 24.84 -19.46 34.43
N LYS A 206 23.78 -19.49 33.61
CA LYS A 206 23.80 -19.27 32.16
C LYS A 206 23.73 -17.78 31.77
N SER A 207 23.53 -16.89 32.73
CA SER A 207 23.31 -15.47 32.46
C SER A 207 24.59 -14.76 32.07
N THR A 208 24.57 -14.08 30.93
CA THR A 208 25.50 -13.02 30.57
C THR A 208 24.89 -11.65 30.86
N ILE A 209 25.69 -10.59 30.90
CA ILE A 209 25.18 -9.20 30.84
C ILE A 209 25.11 -8.81 29.37
N GLY A 210 23.90 -8.56 28.87
CA GLY A 210 23.62 -8.33 27.46
C GLY A 210 23.24 -9.57 26.66
N PRO A 211 23.26 -9.48 25.32
CA PRO A 211 22.96 -10.61 24.45
C PRO A 211 23.94 -11.78 24.64
N ALA A 212 23.44 -13.00 24.48
CA ALA A 212 24.26 -14.21 24.61
C ALA A 212 24.94 -14.58 23.28
N TYR A 213 24.25 -14.37 22.15
CA TYR A 213 24.74 -14.75 20.82
C TYR A 213 25.10 -13.51 20.01
N ASN A 214 26.38 -13.15 20.03
CA ASN A 214 26.86 -11.89 19.48
C ASN A 214 27.45 -12.06 18.09
N TYR A 215 26.68 -11.67 17.07
CA TYR A 215 27.09 -11.71 15.68
C TYR A 215 27.54 -10.33 15.18
N ILE A 216 28.77 -10.27 14.71
CA ILE A 216 29.40 -9.08 14.14
C ILE A 216 29.12 -9.04 12.64
N ILE A 217 28.61 -7.90 12.17
CA ILE A 217 28.25 -7.67 10.76
C ILE A 217 29.08 -6.50 10.22
N GLY A 218 30.04 -6.82 9.37
CA GLY A 218 30.88 -5.87 8.66
C GLY A 218 30.47 -5.63 7.22
N ARG A 219 31.22 -4.74 6.56
CA ARG A 219 30.95 -4.33 5.17
C ARG A 219 31.32 -5.42 4.17
N LYS A 220 32.27 -6.28 4.53
CA LYS A 220 32.88 -7.27 3.64
C LYS A 220 32.89 -8.67 4.23
N THR A 221 32.93 -9.66 3.36
CA THR A 221 33.25 -11.05 3.72
C THR A 221 34.75 -11.32 3.57
N SER A 222 35.26 -12.32 4.28
CA SER A 222 36.69 -12.71 4.32
C SER A 222 37.05 -13.94 3.47
N GLY A 223 36.14 -14.35 2.57
CA GLY A 223 36.29 -15.54 1.74
C GLY A 223 37.20 -15.38 0.52
N ALA A 224 37.37 -16.46 -0.24
CA ALA A 224 38.18 -16.49 -1.47
C ALA A 224 37.65 -15.55 -2.57
N GLN A 225 36.36 -15.20 -2.51
CA GLN A 225 35.70 -14.21 -3.36
C GLN A 225 34.99 -13.21 -2.44
N PRO A 226 35.71 -12.21 -1.89
CA PRO A 226 35.13 -11.31 -0.91
C PRO A 226 34.03 -10.47 -1.55
N VAL A 227 32.86 -10.45 -0.91
CA VAL A 227 31.76 -9.57 -1.27
C VAL A 227 31.96 -8.26 -0.54
N ASP A 228 31.84 -7.15 -1.27
CA ASP A 228 31.86 -5.81 -0.71
C ASP A 228 30.56 -5.08 -1.04
N PHE A 229 29.78 -4.75 0.00
CA PHE A 229 28.49 -4.08 -0.16
C PHE A 229 28.63 -2.62 -0.60
N LYS A 230 29.78 -1.98 -0.34
CA LYS A 230 30.13 -0.58 -0.63
C LYS A 230 29.22 0.50 -0.02
N SER A 231 27.92 0.25 0.14
CA SER A 231 26.96 1.15 0.74
C SER A 231 26.30 0.54 1.97
N GLN A 232 25.97 1.40 2.94
CA GLN A 232 25.26 0.98 4.15
C GLN A 232 23.84 0.52 3.80
N GLU A 233 23.20 1.17 2.83
CA GLU A 233 21.85 0.84 2.37
C GLU A 233 21.80 -0.56 1.78
N GLY A 234 22.79 -0.92 0.94
CA GLY A 234 22.88 -2.26 0.36
C GLY A 234 23.04 -3.34 1.43
N LEU A 235 23.88 -3.09 2.44
CA LEU A 235 24.07 -4.02 3.56
C LEU A 235 22.82 -4.12 4.45
N TYR A 236 22.15 -3.00 4.75
CA TYR A 236 20.90 -3.02 5.53
C TYR A 236 19.79 -3.77 4.81
N LYS A 237 19.65 -3.59 3.48
CA LYS A 237 18.69 -4.34 2.68
C LYS A 237 19.02 -5.83 2.67
N ALA A 238 20.29 -6.19 2.55
CA ALA A 238 20.74 -7.58 2.62
C ALA A 238 20.42 -8.21 3.98
N LEU A 239 20.80 -7.54 5.09
CA LEU A 239 20.52 -8.05 6.44
C LEU A 239 19.02 -8.15 6.72
N ALA A 240 18.22 -7.16 6.30
CA ALA A 240 16.77 -7.19 6.46
C ALA A 240 16.15 -8.39 5.69
N THR A 241 16.67 -8.68 4.49
CA THR A 241 16.26 -9.85 3.71
C THR A 241 16.67 -11.15 4.40
N SER A 242 17.87 -11.21 4.99
CA SER A 242 18.31 -12.36 5.78
C SER A 242 17.41 -12.61 6.99
N VAL A 243 17.09 -11.55 7.75
CA VAL A 243 16.21 -11.66 8.92
C VAL A 243 14.80 -12.08 8.50
N ALA A 244 14.28 -11.53 7.39
CA ALA A 244 12.99 -11.94 6.85
C ALA A 244 12.96 -13.43 6.47
N ALA A 245 14.00 -13.93 5.79
CA ALA A 245 14.13 -15.35 5.46
C ALA A 245 14.31 -16.23 6.71
N TRP A 246 15.04 -15.77 7.72
CA TRP A 246 15.08 -16.43 9.03
C TRP A 246 13.69 -16.44 9.70
N MET A 247 12.85 -15.42 9.50
CA MET A 247 11.48 -15.40 10.05
C MET A 247 10.48 -16.27 9.27
N THR A 248 10.75 -16.65 8.02
CA THR A 248 9.77 -17.32 7.16
C THR A 248 10.13 -18.74 6.74
N ASP A 249 11.40 -19.15 6.82
CA ASP A 249 11.81 -20.52 6.48
C ASP A 249 12.10 -21.36 7.74
N ALA A 250 11.29 -22.40 7.95
CA ALA A 250 11.40 -23.29 9.11
C ALA A 250 12.76 -24.03 9.18
N ALA A 251 13.36 -24.40 8.05
CA ALA A 251 14.66 -25.08 8.06
C ALA A 251 15.78 -24.13 8.50
N VAL A 252 15.69 -22.86 8.11
CA VAL A 252 16.61 -21.81 8.57
C VAL A 252 16.40 -21.53 10.07
N GLN A 253 15.15 -21.43 10.53
CA GLN A 253 14.82 -21.25 11.95
C GLN A 253 15.40 -22.35 12.82
N ASP A 254 15.08 -23.60 12.48
CA ASP A 254 15.45 -24.77 13.27
C ASP A 254 16.97 -24.92 13.34
N ASP A 255 17.68 -24.71 12.23
CA ASP A 255 19.14 -24.89 12.20
C ASP A 255 19.88 -23.77 12.94
N ILE A 256 19.50 -22.49 12.73
CA ILE A 256 20.13 -21.36 13.44
C ILE A 256 19.87 -21.49 14.95
N ALA A 257 18.63 -21.79 15.36
CA ALA A 257 18.31 -21.97 16.77
C ALA A 257 19.05 -23.17 17.37
N SER A 258 19.05 -24.32 16.68
CA SER A 258 19.75 -25.53 17.15
C SER A 258 21.25 -25.30 17.31
N PHE A 259 21.90 -24.64 16.35
CA PHE A 259 23.31 -24.33 16.43
C PHE A 259 23.61 -23.31 17.53
N ALA A 260 22.89 -22.19 17.57
CA ALA A 260 23.12 -21.14 18.56
C ALA A 260 22.92 -21.68 19.99
N PHE A 261 21.83 -22.39 20.26
CA PHE A 261 21.47 -22.80 21.61
C PHE A 261 22.25 -24.02 22.11
N GLN A 262 22.63 -24.94 21.23
CA GLN A 262 23.29 -26.19 21.63
C GLN A 262 24.80 -26.19 21.39
N MET A 263 25.25 -25.63 20.26
CA MET A 263 26.64 -25.76 19.81
C MET A 263 27.49 -24.53 20.14
N PHE A 264 26.96 -23.31 19.97
CA PHE A 264 27.73 -22.07 20.12
C PHE A 264 28.51 -22.01 21.44
N LEU A 265 27.84 -22.18 22.59
CA LEU A 265 28.49 -22.11 23.91
C LEU A 265 29.46 -23.27 24.17
N THR A 266 29.19 -24.42 23.59
CA THR A 266 29.99 -25.63 23.75
C THR A 266 31.29 -25.50 22.95
N ASP A 267 31.19 -25.13 21.68
CA ASP A 267 32.32 -24.98 20.77
C ASP A 267 33.15 -23.75 21.12
N SER A 268 32.50 -22.67 21.57
CA SER A 268 33.13 -21.47 22.12
C SER A 268 34.16 -21.75 23.21
N LYS A 269 33.89 -22.74 24.08
CA LYS A 269 34.82 -23.17 25.15
C LYS A 269 35.93 -24.09 24.66
N ARG A 270 35.78 -24.70 23.48
CA ARG A 270 36.75 -25.61 22.87
C ARG A 270 37.70 -24.89 21.91
N THR A 271 37.31 -23.72 21.39
CA THR A 271 38.17 -22.89 20.55
C THR A 271 39.43 -22.51 21.31
N SER A 272 40.60 -22.76 20.72
CA SER A 272 41.87 -22.32 21.28
C SER A 272 41.90 -20.80 21.39
N ASP A 273 42.49 -20.26 22.45
CA ASP A 273 42.62 -18.82 22.63
C ASP A 273 44.01 -18.44 23.12
N ALA A 274 44.90 -18.13 22.19
CA ALA A 274 46.23 -17.61 22.47
C ALA A 274 46.21 -16.13 22.90
N THR A 275 45.07 -15.43 22.77
CA THR A 275 44.95 -14.05 23.27
C THR A 275 44.85 -13.98 24.79
N GLY A 276 44.49 -15.09 25.44
CA GLY A 276 44.31 -15.18 26.89
C GLY A 276 43.10 -14.41 27.42
N THR A 277 42.13 -14.06 26.56
CA THR A 277 41.00 -13.19 26.93
C THR A 277 39.77 -13.95 27.43
N SER A 278 39.57 -15.20 27.01
CA SER A 278 38.31 -15.96 27.23
C SER A 278 38.15 -16.67 28.58
N GLY A 279 39.23 -16.95 29.30
CA GLY A 279 39.16 -17.72 30.56
C GLY A 279 38.40 -19.05 30.41
N SER A 280 37.50 -19.38 31.35
CA SER A 280 36.70 -20.63 31.34
C SER A 280 35.31 -20.49 30.67
N GLN A 281 34.98 -19.30 30.17
CA GLN A 281 33.63 -18.96 29.71
C GLN A 281 33.48 -18.96 28.18
N GLY A 282 34.58 -19.21 27.45
CA GLY A 282 34.60 -19.31 25.99
C GLY A 282 34.68 -17.94 25.29
N LEU A 283 34.78 -17.95 23.97
CA LEU A 283 34.85 -16.75 23.12
C LEU A 283 33.46 -16.23 22.73
N PRO A 284 33.23 -14.90 22.70
CA PRO A 284 31.88 -14.35 22.64
C PRO A 284 31.36 -13.96 21.25
N LEU A 285 32.22 -13.87 20.22
CA LEU A 285 31.86 -13.27 18.94
C LEU A 285 31.79 -14.30 17.81
N SER A 286 30.83 -14.13 16.92
CA SER A 286 30.70 -14.88 15.66
C SER A 286 30.23 -13.95 14.54
N SER A 287 29.95 -14.48 13.36
CA SER A 287 29.35 -13.75 12.25
C SER A 287 28.44 -14.66 11.42
N LEU A 288 27.48 -14.05 10.73
CA LEU A 288 26.54 -14.69 9.82
C LEU A 288 26.77 -14.19 8.40
N GLY A 289 26.60 -15.09 7.45
CA GLY A 289 26.58 -14.82 6.03
C GLY A 289 25.23 -15.15 5.45
N PHE A 290 24.88 -14.46 4.36
CA PHE A 290 23.63 -14.68 3.67
C PHE A 290 23.82 -14.39 2.19
N SER A 291 23.23 -15.24 1.36
CA SER A 291 23.00 -14.96 -0.04
C SER A 291 21.69 -15.59 -0.51
N ARG A 292 21.25 -15.18 -1.70
CA ARG A 292 19.99 -15.66 -2.27
C ARG A 292 20.11 -15.86 -3.77
N VAL A 293 19.49 -16.92 -4.27
CA VAL A 293 19.09 -17.02 -5.67
C VAL A 293 17.60 -16.71 -5.74
N SER A 294 17.19 -15.72 -6.51
CA SER A 294 15.78 -15.35 -6.65
C SER A 294 15.37 -15.36 -8.12
N LEU A 295 14.10 -15.59 -8.43
CA LEU A 295 13.61 -15.33 -9.78
C LEU A 295 13.66 -13.84 -10.13
N GLY A 296 13.49 -12.96 -9.13
CA GLY A 296 13.36 -11.52 -9.34
C GLY A 296 11.93 -11.03 -9.60
N THR A 297 10.94 -11.93 -9.58
CA THR A 297 9.52 -11.63 -9.82
C THR A 297 8.94 -10.64 -8.80
N ASP A 298 9.39 -10.66 -7.55
CA ASP A 298 8.93 -9.72 -6.52
C ASP A 298 9.38 -8.29 -6.83
N ARG A 299 10.65 -8.12 -7.22
CA ARG A 299 11.21 -6.83 -7.67
C ARG A 299 10.58 -6.36 -8.96
N PHE A 300 10.30 -7.29 -9.88
CA PHE A 300 9.56 -6.99 -11.10
C PHE A 300 8.14 -6.50 -10.78
N ALA A 301 7.45 -7.13 -9.81
CA ALA A 301 6.12 -6.71 -9.39
C ALA A 301 6.13 -5.29 -8.79
N GLU A 302 7.12 -4.94 -7.98
CA GLU A 302 7.30 -3.56 -7.49
C GLU A 302 7.51 -2.58 -8.66
N TYR A 303 8.44 -2.88 -9.56
CA TYR A 303 8.71 -2.08 -10.76
C TYR A 303 7.45 -1.89 -11.63
N ALA A 304 6.72 -2.97 -11.90
CA ALA A 304 5.52 -2.96 -12.72
C ALA A 304 4.37 -2.20 -12.05
N ALA A 305 4.20 -2.34 -10.73
CA ALA A 305 3.20 -1.60 -9.96
C ALA A 305 3.45 -0.09 -10.04
N GLU A 306 4.70 0.33 -9.82
CA GLU A 306 5.08 1.74 -9.94
C GLU A 306 4.85 2.26 -11.36
N ARG A 307 5.20 1.47 -12.38
CA ARG A 307 5.02 1.85 -13.79
C ARG A 307 3.55 2.04 -14.15
N ILE A 308 2.68 1.12 -13.73
CA ILE A 308 1.23 1.21 -13.92
C ILE A 308 0.65 2.39 -13.15
N ALA A 309 1.03 2.57 -11.89
CA ALA A 309 0.55 3.68 -11.05
C ALA A 309 0.98 5.04 -11.61
N LYS A 310 2.24 5.18 -12.05
CA LYS A 310 2.79 6.38 -12.68
C LYS A 310 2.02 6.73 -13.94
N GLN A 311 1.75 5.76 -14.80
CA GLN A 311 1.00 5.97 -16.02
C GLN A 311 -0.46 6.37 -15.73
N ALA A 312 -1.13 5.69 -14.80
CA ALA A 312 -2.50 6.01 -14.42
C ALA A 312 -2.62 7.43 -13.84
N LEU A 313 -1.73 7.80 -12.91
CA LEU A 313 -1.66 9.16 -12.34
C LEU A 313 -1.28 10.21 -13.40
N GLY A 314 -0.36 9.88 -14.30
CA GLY A 314 0.01 10.71 -15.44
C GLY A 314 -1.19 11.01 -16.35
N THR A 315 -1.99 10.00 -16.67
CA THR A 315 -3.23 10.15 -17.44
C THR A 315 -4.28 10.96 -16.67
N ILE A 316 -4.55 10.62 -15.40
CA ILE A 316 -5.50 11.38 -14.56
C ILE A 316 -5.13 12.87 -14.53
N LEU A 317 -3.85 13.21 -14.36
CA LEU A 317 -3.42 14.58 -14.14
C LEU A 317 -3.15 15.37 -15.43
N ASN A 318 -2.67 14.70 -16.49
CA ASN A 318 -2.01 15.36 -17.63
C ASN A 318 -2.41 14.82 -19.01
N GLN A 319 -3.44 13.97 -19.12
CA GLN A 319 -3.85 13.41 -20.43
C GLN A 319 -4.16 14.48 -21.48
N HIS A 320 -4.78 15.59 -21.08
CA HIS A 320 -5.06 16.75 -21.95
C HIS A 320 -3.80 17.46 -22.48
N LEU A 321 -2.62 17.14 -21.93
CA LEU A 321 -1.33 17.67 -22.36
C LEU A 321 -0.49 16.65 -23.13
N ALA A 322 -1.00 15.44 -23.39
CA ALA A 322 -0.21 14.35 -23.98
C ALA A 322 0.46 14.72 -25.32
N GLN A 323 -0.16 15.60 -26.12
CA GLN A 323 0.37 16.06 -27.42
C GLN A 323 1.19 17.36 -27.33
N ASP A 324 1.15 18.08 -26.21
CA ASP A 324 1.80 19.39 -26.01
C ASP A 324 2.24 19.57 -24.54
N GLY A 325 3.05 18.63 -24.05
CA GLY A 325 3.48 18.61 -22.64
C GLY A 325 4.27 19.85 -22.20
N ALA A 326 5.00 20.47 -23.15
CA ALA A 326 5.73 21.72 -22.92
C ALA A 326 4.85 22.99 -23.05
N LYS A 327 3.56 22.83 -23.36
CA LYS A 327 2.57 23.92 -23.49
C LYS A 327 3.01 24.99 -24.50
N LYS A 328 3.63 24.57 -25.61
CA LYS A 328 4.16 25.47 -26.65
C LYS A 328 3.07 25.95 -27.61
N ILE A 329 1.99 25.19 -27.75
CA ILE A 329 0.90 25.49 -28.69
C ILE A 329 -0.23 26.21 -27.96
N LYS A 330 -0.70 25.65 -26.85
CA LYS A 330 -1.78 26.21 -26.04
C LYS A 330 -1.41 26.15 -24.55
N THR A 331 -1.98 27.07 -23.79
CA THR A 331 -1.96 26.96 -22.32
C THR A 331 -2.76 25.74 -21.85
N GLU A 332 -2.52 25.30 -20.62
CA GLU A 332 -3.23 24.17 -20.05
C GLU A 332 -4.75 24.38 -20.01
N ALA A 333 -5.21 25.57 -19.62
CA ALA A 333 -6.63 25.91 -19.60
C ALA A 333 -7.28 25.82 -20.99
N GLN A 334 -6.55 26.27 -22.03
CA GLN A 334 -7.01 26.17 -23.42
C GLN A 334 -7.05 24.72 -23.92
N TRP A 335 -6.16 23.84 -23.47
CA TRP A 335 -6.24 22.41 -23.78
C TRP A 335 -7.43 21.73 -23.10
N ILE A 336 -7.69 22.06 -21.84
CA ILE A 336 -8.88 21.57 -21.12
C ILE A 336 -10.15 21.97 -21.89
N GLU A 337 -10.25 23.25 -22.26
CA GLU A 337 -11.39 23.79 -22.99
C GLU A 337 -11.57 23.11 -24.37
N HIS A 338 -10.47 22.89 -25.08
CA HIS A 338 -10.49 22.25 -26.38
C HIS A 338 -11.00 20.80 -26.33
N PHE A 339 -10.46 19.99 -25.42
CA PHE A 339 -10.89 18.59 -25.28
C PHE A 339 -12.29 18.47 -24.68
N ALA A 340 -12.66 19.36 -23.75
CA ALA A 340 -14.03 19.44 -23.26
C ALA A 340 -15.00 19.75 -24.41
N GLY A 341 -14.69 20.73 -25.28
CA GLY A 341 -15.54 21.05 -26.44
C GLY A 341 -15.67 19.91 -27.46
N ILE A 342 -14.61 19.12 -27.67
CA ILE A 342 -14.67 17.94 -28.58
C ILE A 342 -15.58 16.85 -28.01
N HIS A 343 -15.53 16.62 -26.69
CA HIS A 343 -16.19 15.49 -26.05
C HIS A 343 -17.54 15.83 -25.41
N GLU A 344 -17.95 17.11 -25.40
CA GLU A 344 -19.17 17.58 -24.76
C GLU A 344 -20.43 16.89 -25.27
N GLY A 345 -20.64 16.82 -26.59
CA GLY A 345 -21.84 16.21 -27.17
C GLY A 345 -22.01 14.74 -26.77
N ALA A 346 -20.93 13.95 -26.87
CA ALA A 346 -20.96 12.54 -26.46
C ALA A 346 -21.16 12.39 -24.93
N PHE A 347 -20.50 13.23 -24.13
CA PHE A 347 -20.64 13.20 -22.68
C PHE A 347 -22.07 13.54 -22.22
N LEU A 348 -22.72 14.51 -22.86
CA LEU A 348 -24.11 14.87 -22.58
C LEU A 348 -25.06 13.72 -22.94
N GLU A 349 -24.91 13.15 -24.14
CA GLU A 349 -25.74 12.03 -24.59
C GLU A 349 -25.57 10.80 -23.67
N ASP A 350 -24.33 10.43 -23.38
CA ASP A 350 -24.00 9.29 -22.52
C ASP A 350 -24.44 9.51 -21.06
N SER A 351 -24.61 10.76 -20.62
CA SER A 351 -25.11 11.07 -19.27
C SER A 351 -26.58 10.68 -19.10
N GLY A 352 -27.38 10.71 -20.17
CA GLY A 352 -28.85 10.58 -20.10
C GLY A 352 -29.55 11.85 -19.62
N LEU A 353 -28.90 13.01 -19.74
CA LEU A 353 -29.40 14.33 -19.34
C LEU A 353 -29.36 15.34 -20.50
N ASN A 354 -29.21 14.87 -21.74
CA ASN A 354 -29.35 15.70 -22.92
C ASN A 354 -30.83 16.08 -23.10
N GLU A 355 -31.19 17.21 -22.50
CA GLU A 355 -32.58 17.69 -22.33
C GLU A 355 -32.78 19.14 -22.79
N LEU A 356 -31.69 19.87 -23.05
CA LEU A 356 -31.77 21.26 -23.45
C LEU A 356 -32.20 21.34 -24.93
N THR A 357 -33.16 22.22 -25.24
CA THR A 357 -33.85 22.42 -26.53
C THR A 357 -34.87 21.35 -26.90
N ASP A 358 -35.91 21.75 -27.64
CA ASP A 358 -36.97 20.87 -28.19
C ASP A 358 -36.45 19.62 -28.95
N ALA A 359 -35.20 19.66 -29.44
CA ALA A 359 -34.58 18.55 -30.17
C ALA A 359 -34.07 17.42 -29.27
N ASN A 360 -33.88 17.67 -27.96
CA ASN A 360 -33.30 16.72 -27.01
C ASN A 360 -34.27 16.50 -25.84
N ASN A 361 -34.65 15.25 -25.56
CA ASN A 361 -35.75 14.93 -24.64
C ASN A 361 -35.45 13.70 -23.76
N GLN A 362 -34.18 13.38 -23.51
CA GLN A 362 -33.79 12.11 -22.87
C GLN A 362 -34.43 11.92 -21.48
N VAL A 363 -34.60 12.99 -20.71
CA VAL A 363 -35.18 12.96 -19.37
C VAL A 363 -36.68 12.81 -19.48
N ILE A 364 -37.39 13.68 -20.21
CA ILE A 364 -38.84 13.55 -20.32
C ILE A 364 -39.26 12.22 -20.96
N GLU A 365 -38.52 11.70 -21.93
CA GLU A 365 -38.77 10.39 -22.54
C GLU A 365 -38.60 9.25 -21.54
N ALA A 366 -37.58 9.31 -20.68
CA ALA A 366 -37.38 8.32 -19.63
C ALA A 366 -38.48 8.35 -18.56
N LEU A 367 -39.06 9.53 -18.31
CA LEU A 367 -40.06 9.75 -17.26
C LEU A 367 -41.52 9.57 -17.76
N GLN A 368 -41.77 9.62 -19.07
CA GLN A 368 -43.11 9.58 -19.64
C GLN A 368 -43.77 8.19 -19.52
N PRO A 369 -44.92 8.06 -18.84
CA PRO A 369 -45.71 6.82 -18.84
C PRO A 369 -46.61 6.71 -20.09
N SER A 370 -47.15 5.52 -20.34
CA SER A 370 -48.19 5.33 -21.36
C SER A 370 -49.50 6.00 -20.94
N THR A 371 -50.13 6.75 -21.85
CA THR A 371 -51.41 7.45 -21.61
C THR A 371 -52.62 6.73 -22.23
N GLN A 372 -52.42 5.64 -22.96
CA GLN A 372 -53.45 5.00 -23.79
C GLN A 372 -54.70 4.61 -22.99
N GLU A 373 -54.51 3.94 -21.86
CA GLU A 373 -55.63 3.46 -21.04
C GLU A 373 -56.43 4.60 -20.42
N LEU A 374 -55.74 5.65 -19.95
CA LEU A 374 -56.37 6.85 -19.39
C LEU A 374 -57.12 7.67 -20.45
N GLN A 375 -56.60 7.73 -21.68
CA GLN A 375 -57.32 8.32 -22.82
C GLN A 375 -58.60 7.55 -23.15
N ILE A 376 -58.56 6.22 -23.12
CA ILE A 376 -59.75 5.37 -23.32
C ILE A 376 -60.79 5.61 -22.22
N GLN A 377 -60.35 5.72 -20.96
CA GLN A 377 -61.22 6.02 -19.83
C GLN A 377 -61.87 7.39 -19.97
N LEU A 378 -61.10 8.43 -20.30
CA LEU A 378 -61.62 9.79 -20.54
C LEU A 378 -62.68 9.79 -21.64
N LYS A 379 -62.36 9.18 -22.79
CA LYS A 379 -63.27 9.09 -23.92
C LYS A 379 -64.57 8.38 -23.55
N SER A 380 -64.47 7.28 -22.80
CA SER A 380 -65.63 6.51 -22.35
C SER A 380 -66.49 7.30 -21.37
N ALA A 381 -65.88 8.02 -20.43
CA ALA A 381 -66.58 8.87 -19.46
C ALA A 381 -67.31 10.03 -20.13
N ILE A 382 -66.65 10.74 -21.06
CA ILE A 382 -67.27 11.83 -21.81
C ILE A 382 -68.41 11.27 -22.69
N THR A 383 -68.19 10.14 -23.38
CA THR A 383 -69.21 9.50 -24.23
C THR A 383 -70.45 9.09 -23.42
N ALA A 384 -70.27 8.55 -22.21
CA ALA A 384 -71.38 8.21 -21.32
C ALA A 384 -72.15 9.47 -20.88
N ALA A 385 -71.44 10.52 -20.46
CA ALA A 385 -72.04 11.78 -20.01
C ALA A 385 -72.85 12.49 -21.11
N VAL A 386 -72.34 12.52 -22.34
CA VAL A 386 -73.06 13.15 -23.47
C VAL A 386 -74.24 12.31 -23.97
N SER A 387 -74.21 10.99 -23.78
CA SER A 387 -75.29 10.09 -24.21
C SER A 387 -76.47 10.06 -23.23
N GLN A 388 -76.23 10.39 -21.96
CA GLN A 388 -77.26 10.38 -20.92
C GLN A 388 -78.37 11.41 -21.21
N GLY A 389 -79.60 10.93 -21.36
CA GLY A 389 -80.77 11.81 -21.62
C GLY A 389 -80.74 12.51 -22.98
N MET A 390 -80.01 11.97 -23.97
CA MET A 390 -79.95 12.54 -25.32
C MET A 390 -81.30 12.39 -26.06
N PRO A 391 -81.86 13.46 -26.63
CA PRO A 391 -83.06 13.38 -27.48
C PRO A 391 -82.82 12.51 -28.73
N LYS A 392 -83.88 11.98 -29.34
CA LYS A 392 -83.79 11.13 -30.55
C LYS A 392 -83.05 11.79 -31.74
N GLY A 393 -82.96 13.12 -31.79
CA GLY A 393 -82.21 13.88 -32.81
C GLY A 393 -80.79 14.31 -32.41
N GLY A 394 -80.41 14.17 -31.13
CA GLY A 394 -79.16 14.70 -30.59
C GLY A 394 -79.32 15.97 -29.72
N HIS A 395 -78.21 16.57 -29.29
CA HIS A 395 -78.20 17.80 -28.50
C HIS A 395 -78.03 19.06 -29.38
N SER A 396 -78.41 20.23 -28.86
CA SER A 396 -78.11 21.51 -29.51
C SER A 396 -76.61 21.86 -29.40
N PHE A 397 -76.11 22.74 -30.27
CA PHE A 397 -74.70 23.18 -30.28
C PHE A 397 -74.19 23.60 -28.89
N GLY A 398 -74.88 24.54 -28.23
CA GLY A 398 -74.48 25.03 -26.90
C GLY A 398 -74.51 23.94 -25.83
N LYS A 399 -75.41 22.96 -25.95
CA LYS A 399 -75.51 21.82 -25.04
C LYS A 399 -74.38 20.81 -25.26
N TRP A 400 -73.93 20.59 -26.50
CA TRP A 400 -72.73 19.77 -26.78
C TRP A 400 -71.46 20.36 -26.17
N VAL A 401 -71.21 21.66 -26.39
CA VAL A 401 -70.05 22.36 -25.81
C VAL A 401 -70.07 22.26 -24.29
N ALA A 402 -71.23 22.49 -23.66
CA ALA A 402 -71.39 22.40 -22.21
C ALA A 402 -71.20 20.97 -21.67
N LEU A 403 -71.81 19.96 -22.30
CA LEU A 403 -71.72 18.57 -21.84
C LEU A 403 -70.29 18.01 -21.95
N ILE A 404 -69.62 18.22 -23.09
CA ILE A 404 -68.22 17.77 -23.27
C ILE A 404 -67.31 18.49 -22.27
N GLY A 405 -67.42 19.82 -22.17
CA GLY A 405 -66.62 20.62 -21.24
C GLY A 405 -66.82 20.22 -19.78
N ASN A 406 -68.07 20.07 -19.34
CA ASN A 406 -68.37 19.67 -17.96
C ASN A 406 -67.93 18.24 -17.66
N ALA A 407 -68.10 17.30 -18.61
CA ALA A 407 -67.64 15.93 -18.43
C ALA A 407 -66.11 15.86 -18.32
N PHE A 408 -65.39 16.66 -19.12
CA PHE A 408 -63.95 16.82 -18.99
C PHE A 408 -63.57 17.38 -17.60
N ASP A 409 -64.17 18.51 -17.19
CA ASP A 409 -63.90 19.17 -15.92
C ASP A 409 -64.11 18.24 -14.70
N VAL A 410 -65.09 17.32 -14.77
CA VAL A 410 -65.39 16.35 -13.70
C VAL A 410 -64.36 15.21 -13.62
N ASN A 411 -63.85 14.73 -14.77
CA ASN A 411 -62.99 13.53 -14.80
C ASN A 411 -61.49 13.85 -14.78
N ILE A 412 -61.09 15.06 -15.20
CA ILE A 412 -59.69 15.40 -15.46
C ILE A 412 -58.79 15.26 -14.23
N ALA A 413 -59.26 15.67 -13.05
CA ALA A 413 -58.46 15.64 -11.83
C ALA A 413 -58.05 14.22 -11.42
N GLY A 414 -58.99 13.25 -11.49
CA GLY A 414 -58.70 11.86 -11.16
C GLY A 414 -57.77 11.19 -12.16
N LEU A 415 -57.96 11.45 -13.45
CA LEU A 415 -57.10 10.90 -14.51
C LEU A 415 -55.67 11.47 -14.45
N LEU A 416 -55.51 12.74 -14.09
CA LEU A 416 -54.18 13.33 -13.87
C LEU A 416 -53.51 12.75 -12.62
N ASP A 417 -54.25 12.47 -11.55
CA ASP A 417 -53.72 11.77 -10.36
C ASP A 417 -53.22 10.35 -10.70
N ASP A 418 -53.98 9.60 -11.50
CA ASP A 418 -53.56 8.28 -11.96
C ASP A 418 -52.37 8.34 -12.91
N LEU A 419 -52.33 9.32 -13.82
CA LEU A 419 -51.16 9.58 -14.66
C LEU A 419 -49.92 9.92 -13.82
N ALA A 420 -50.10 10.73 -12.77
CA ALA A 420 -49.03 11.12 -11.86
C ALA A 420 -48.47 9.90 -11.11
N LYS A 421 -49.31 8.96 -10.65
CA LYS A 421 -48.85 7.71 -10.02
C LYS A 421 -47.93 6.90 -10.94
N LEU A 422 -48.34 6.70 -12.20
CA LEU A 422 -47.55 5.99 -13.21
C LEU A 422 -46.22 6.71 -13.52
N ARG A 423 -46.26 8.04 -13.59
CA ARG A 423 -45.06 8.87 -13.80
C ARG A 423 -44.10 8.77 -12.60
N HIS A 424 -44.60 8.84 -11.37
CA HIS A 424 -43.78 8.71 -10.17
C HIS A 424 -43.11 7.32 -10.07
N GLU A 425 -43.71 6.25 -10.60
CA GLU A 425 -43.06 4.94 -10.72
C GLU A 425 -41.85 4.98 -11.65
N LYS A 426 -41.99 5.61 -12.82
CA LYS A 426 -40.88 5.83 -13.76
C LYS A 426 -39.77 6.68 -13.15
N ILE A 427 -40.13 7.77 -12.46
CA ILE A 427 -39.17 8.63 -11.76
C ILE A 427 -38.37 7.83 -10.72
N ARG A 428 -39.01 7.00 -9.90
CA ARG A 428 -38.29 6.18 -8.90
C ARG A 428 -37.29 5.21 -9.53
N LEU A 429 -37.64 4.60 -10.68
CA LEU A 429 -36.72 3.74 -11.42
C LEU A 429 -35.52 4.51 -11.95
N TRP A 430 -35.76 5.69 -12.54
CA TRP A 430 -34.71 6.56 -13.06
C TRP A 430 -33.76 7.05 -11.96
N VAL A 431 -34.31 7.51 -10.82
CA VAL A 431 -33.56 7.92 -9.63
C VAL A 431 -32.65 6.80 -9.11
N GLY A 432 -33.08 5.54 -9.23
CA GLY A 432 -32.26 4.40 -8.81
C GLY A 432 -31.02 4.15 -9.67
N GLY A 433 -31.06 4.48 -10.97
CA GLY A 433 -29.97 4.21 -11.90
C GLY A 433 -29.01 5.38 -12.10
N ILE A 434 -29.50 6.62 -12.07
CA ILE A 434 -28.74 7.80 -12.50
C ILE A 434 -27.44 8.06 -11.70
N PRO A 435 -27.37 7.85 -10.36
CA PRO A 435 -26.13 8.12 -9.61
C PRO A 435 -24.96 7.22 -10.04
N GLN A 436 -25.23 5.94 -10.28
CA GLN A 436 -24.22 4.97 -10.71
C GLN A 436 -23.79 5.24 -12.15
N LYS A 437 -24.74 5.56 -13.04
CA LYS A 437 -24.48 5.92 -14.43
C LYS A 437 -23.51 7.10 -14.53
N LEU A 438 -23.78 8.18 -13.80
CA LEU A 438 -22.95 9.39 -13.82
C LEU A 438 -21.57 9.16 -13.15
N SER A 439 -21.51 8.35 -12.09
CA SER A 439 -20.23 7.98 -11.45
C SER A 439 -19.33 7.16 -12.39
N ARG A 440 -19.93 6.20 -13.12
CA ARG A 440 -19.25 5.42 -14.14
C ARG A 440 -18.76 6.31 -15.27
N LEU A 441 -19.62 7.16 -15.82
CA LEU A 441 -19.27 8.09 -16.90
C LEU A 441 -18.09 8.98 -16.49
N ALA A 442 -18.15 9.64 -15.33
CA ALA A 442 -17.04 10.45 -14.84
C ALA A 442 -15.72 9.66 -14.68
N SER A 443 -15.79 8.43 -14.18
CA SER A 443 -14.59 7.60 -13.99
C SER A 443 -13.96 7.15 -15.30
N VAL A 444 -14.79 6.72 -16.27
CA VAL A 444 -14.35 6.31 -17.61
C VAL A 444 -13.79 7.51 -18.39
N THR A 445 -14.49 8.65 -18.38
CA THR A 445 -13.99 9.87 -19.02
C THR A 445 -12.68 10.35 -18.37
N THR A 446 -12.51 10.18 -17.06
CA THR A 446 -11.23 10.50 -16.38
C THR A 446 -10.08 9.64 -16.91
N ALA A 447 -10.32 8.35 -17.15
CA ALA A 447 -9.31 7.47 -17.71
C ALA A 447 -8.95 7.79 -19.18
N GLN A 448 -9.91 8.32 -19.95
CA GLN A 448 -9.75 8.57 -21.38
C GLN A 448 -9.20 9.99 -21.67
N GLN A 449 -9.68 10.99 -20.93
CA GLN A 449 -9.45 12.42 -21.18
C GLN A 449 -8.71 13.14 -20.04
N GLY A 450 -8.54 12.48 -18.90
CA GLY A 450 -7.99 13.08 -17.70
C GLY A 450 -9.05 13.75 -16.82
N LEU A 451 -8.70 13.91 -15.55
CA LEU A 451 -9.56 14.50 -14.53
C LEU A 451 -9.87 15.99 -14.77
N PRO A 452 -8.94 16.83 -15.27
CA PRO A 452 -9.24 18.24 -15.54
C PRO A 452 -10.34 18.43 -16.60
N VAL A 453 -10.30 17.65 -17.70
CA VAL A 453 -11.33 17.69 -18.74
C VAL A 453 -12.64 17.15 -18.22
N THR A 454 -12.61 16.05 -17.48
CA THR A 454 -13.82 15.46 -16.87
C THR A 454 -14.50 16.42 -15.89
N ALA A 455 -13.74 17.09 -15.02
CA ALA A 455 -14.29 18.07 -14.10
C ALA A 455 -14.94 19.25 -14.83
N ASN A 456 -14.36 19.69 -15.96
CA ASN A 456 -14.96 20.71 -16.83
C ASN A 456 -16.26 20.21 -17.47
N LEU A 457 -16.27 19.00 -18.03
CA LEU A 457 -17.47 18.38 -18.63
C LEU A 457 -18.61 18.21 -17.62
N VAL A 458 -18.33 17.76 -16.40
CA VAL A 458 -19.33 17.69 -15.32
C VAL A 458 -19.85 19.09 -14.95
N GLY A 459 -18.99 20.11 -14.98
CA GLY A 459 -19.39 21.51 -14.79
C GLY A 459 -20.34 22.01 -15.89
N ARG A 460 -20.08 21.67 -17.16
CA ARG A 460 -20.97 22.01 -18.27
C ARG A 460 -22.31 21.28 -18.18
N LEU A 461 -22.26 19.97 -17.89
CA LEU A 461 -23.45 19.15 -17.67
C LEU A 461 -24.33 19.73 -16.55
N LEU A 462 -23.74 20.18 -15.45
CA LEU A 462 -24.45 20.84 -14.36
C LEU A 462 -25.18 22.12 -14.83
N ASN A 463 -24.51 22.96 -15.61
CA ASN A 463 -25.11 24.19 -16.12
C ASN A 463 -26.26 23.89 -17.10
N GLN A 464 -26.04 23.00 -18.06
CA GLN A 464 -27.07 22.61 -19.02
C GLN A 464 -28.27 21.94 -18.33
N THR A 465 -28.03 21.13 -17.29
CA THR A 465 -29.13 20.52 -16.51
C THR A 465 -30.00 21.58 -15.83
N ARG A 466 -29.39 22.67 -15.33
CA ARG A 466 -30.14 23.79 -14.72
C ARG A 466 -30.89 24.61 -15.77
N GLU A 467 -30.30 24.83 -16.93
CA GLU A 467 -30.93 25.54 -18.04
C GLU A 467 -32.12 24.75 -18.60
N ALA A 468 -31.95 23.44 -18.84
CA ALA A 468 -33.02 22.55 -19.25
C ALA A 468 -34.18 22.54 -18.25
N ALA A 469 -33.88 22.50 -16.94
CA ALA A 469 -34.93 22.58 -15.92
C ALA A 469 -35.75 23.89 -16.00
N GLN A 470 -35.15 25.01 -16.41
CA GLN A 470 -35.88 26.27 -16.60
C GLN A 470 -36.69 26.27 -17.89
N GLU A 471 -36.14 25.75 -18.98
CA GLU A 471 -36.83 25.60 -20.28
C GLU A 471 -38.09 24.74 -20.15
N LEU A 472 -38.02 23.63 -19.41
CA LEU A 472 -39.17 22.77 -19.15
C LEU A 472 -40.33 23.52 -18.46
N LEU A 473 -40.05 24.51 -17.61
CA LEU A 473 -41.10 25.35 -17.01
C LEU A 473 -41.75 26.31 -18.02
N VAL A 474 -40.99 26.77 -19.00
CA VAL A 474 -41.51 27.59 -20.11
C VAL A 474 -42.42 26.74 -21.00
N GLU A 475 -42.01 25.53 -21.35
CA GLU A 475 -42.83 24.55 -22.07
C GLU A 475 -44.11 24.19 -21.30
N ARG A 476 -44.00 23.92 -20.00
CA ARG A 476 -45.14 23.67 -19.10
C ARG A 476 -46.18 24.77 -19.25
N ASP A 477 -45.76 26.03 -19.15
CA ASP A 477 -46.66 27.18 -19.23
C ASP A 477 -47.32 27.30 -20.61
N GLN A 478 -46.61 26.92 -21.68
CA GLN A 478 -47.19 26.83 -23.02
C GLN A 478 -48.29 25.77 -23.07
N TYR A 479 -48.03 24.55 -22.60
CA TYR A 479 -49.03 23.48 -22.60
C TYR A 479 -50.26 23.81 -21.74
N LEU A 480 -50.07 24.47 -20.59
CA LEU A 480 -51.17 24.94 -19.75
C LEU A 480 -52.05 25.98 -20.48
N ARG A 481 -51.43 26.96 -21.16
CA ARG A 481 -52.16 27.95 -21.98
C ARG A 481 -52.92 27.29 -23.14
N GLU A 482 -52.32 26.31 -23.79
CA GLU A 482 -52.97 25.57 -24.89
C GLU A 482 -54.14 24.69 -24.42
N ALA A 483 -54.14 24.28 -23.15
CA ALA A 483 -55.22 23.48 -22.55
C ALA A 483 -56.36 24.34 -21.96
N SER A 484 -56.08 25.55 -21.46
CA SER A 484 -57.07 26.39 -20.76
C SER A 484 -58.25 26.85 -21.63
N ASP A 485 -58.08 26.86 -22.96
CA ASP A 485 -59.07 27.31 -23.93
C ASP A 485 -60.01 26.20 -24.43
N LEU A 486 -60.10 25.06 -23.73
CA LEU A 486 -60.83 23.88 -24.19
C LEU A 486 -62.26 24.15 -24.67
N LYS A 487 -63.08 24.90 -23.90
CA LYS A 487 -64.48 25.19 -24.29
C LYS A 487 -64.56 26.00 -25.60
N ARG A 488 -63.60 26.90 -25.84
CA ARG A 488 -63.47 27.64 -27.10
C ARG A 488 -63.06 26.70 -28.24
N LEU A 489 -62.09 25.80 -28.00
CA LEU A 489 -61.63 24.82 -28.98
C LEU A 489 -62.72 23.82 -29.36
N ILE A 490 -63.51 23.34 -28.39
CA ILE A 490 -64.68 22.48 -28.64
C ILE A 490 -65.73 23.23 -29.47
N SER A 491 -66.02 24.48 -29.12
CA SER A 491 -66.96 25.33 -29.88
C SER A 491 -66.51 25.53 -31.34
N GLN A 492 -65.22 25.79 -31.56
CA GLN A 492 -64.63 25.89 -32.90
C GLN A 492 -64.71 24.57 -33.67
N ALA A 493 -64.39 23.45 -33.03
CA ALA A 493 -64.47 22.11 -33.63
C ALA A 493 -65.91 21.72 -34.01
N LEU A 494 -66.91 22.15 -33.22
CA LEU A 494 -68.34 21.97 -33.50
C LEU A 494 -68.90 22.97 -34.52
N GLY A 495 -68.16 24.02 -34.87
CA GLY A 495 -68.58 25.10 -35.77
C GLY A 495 -69.23 24.65 -37.09
N PRO A 496 -68.74 23.59 -37.78
CA PRO A 496 -69.38 23.07 -38.99
C PRO A 496 -70.81 22.57 -38.80
N ALA A 497 -71.23 22.26 -37.58
CA ALA A 497 -72.59 21.81 -37.23
C ALA A 497 -73.45 22.91 -36.59
N SER A 498 -72.97 24.16 -36.56
CA SER A 498 -73.59 25.28 -35.82
C SER A 498 -75.00 25.67 -36.31
N SER A 499 -75.35 25.39 -37.56
CA SER A 499 -76.68 25.65 -38.15
C SER A 499 -77.70 24.54 -37.88
N MET A 500 -77.29 23.40 -37.33
CA MET A 500 -78.19 22.29 -37.00
C MET A 500 -78.92 22.55 -35.68
N THR A 501 -80.23 22.36 -35.66
CA THR A 501 -81.05 22.44 -34.44
C THR A 501 -80.78 21.30 -33.46
N SER A 502 -80.36 20.13 -33.96
CA SER A 502 -80.05 18.94 -33.17
C SER A 502 -78.92 18.17 -33.87
N ILE A 503 -77.78 18.02 -33.20
CA ILE A 503 -76.56 17.40 -33.74
C ILE A 503 -76.46 15.97 -33.17
N PRO A 504 -76.48 14.91 -33.99
CA PRO A 504 -76.39 13.53 -33.51
C PRO A 504 -74.98 13.18 -33.06
N LEU A 505 -74.86 12.19 -32.15
CA LEU A 505 -73.58 11.76 -31.57
C LEU A 505 -72.55 11.30 -32.61
N ASN A 506 -72.99 10.68 -33.71
CA ASN A 506 -72.12 10.17 -34.78
C ASN A 506 -71.68 11.24 -35.78
N HIS A 507 -72.02 12.52 -35.56
CA HIS A 507 -71.61 13.60 -36.46
C HIS A 507 -70.09 13.84 -36.38
N PRO A 508 -69.36 14.01 -37.50
CA PRO A 508 -67.91 14.21 -37.51
C PRO A 508 -67.44 15.39 -36.63
N ALA A 509 -68.21 16.48 -36.55
CA ALA A 509 -67.88 17.62 -35.71
C ALA A 509 -67.92 17.30 -34.19
N VAL A 510 -68.76 16.34 -33.77
CA VAL A 510 -68.78 15.86 -32.37
C VAL A 510 -67.52 15.04 -32.09
N ALA A 511 -67.11 14.18 -33.02
CA ALA A 511 -65.85 13.44 -32.91
C ALA A 511 -64.63 14.38 -32.79
N GLN A 512 -64.61 15.48 -33.56
CA GLN A 512 -63.58 16.51 -33.44
C GLN A 512 -63.63 17.25 -32.10
N GLY A 513 -64.84 17.53 -31.57
CA GLY A 513 -65.00 18.10 -30.22
C GLY A 513 -64.48 17.19 -29.11
N LEU A 514 -64.74 15.88 -29.20
CA LEU A 514 -64.20 14.88 -28.28
C LEU A 514 -62.67 14.78 -28.37
N TYR A 515 -62.12 14.85 -29.59
CA TYR A 515 -60.67 14.86 -29.81
C TYR A 515 -59.98 16.08 -29.16
N GLN A 516 -60.63 17.26 -29.15
CA GLN A 516 -60.08 18.42 -28.41
C GLN A 516 -59.97 18.16 -26.91
N ALA A 517 -60.89 17.41 -26.31
CA ALA A 517 -60.81 17.01 -24.90
C ALA A 517 -59.68 16.01 -24.65
N GLU A 518 -59.49 15.02 -25.54
CA GLU A 518 -58.35 14.09 -25.49
C GLU A 518 -57.01 14.84 -25.60
N LEU A 519 -56.91 15.80 -26.52
CA LEU A 519 -55.72 16.63 -26.72
C LEU A 519 -55.44 17.53 -25.51
N ALA A 520 -56.48 18.10 -24.89
CA ALA A 520 -56.32 18.90 -23.67
C ALA A 520 -55.82 18.05 -22.50
N PHE A 521 -56.33 16.82 -22.31
CA PHE A 521 -55.78 15.89 -21.32
C PHE A 521 -54.31 15.58 -21.58
N PHE A 522 -53.95 15.30 -22.84
CA PHE A 522 -52.57 15.03 -23.22
C PHE A 522 -51.65 16.23 -22.90
N ARG A 523 -52.07 17.45 -23.25
CA ARG A 523 -51.32 18.69 -22.93
C ARG A 523 -51.15 18.92 -21.43
N LEU A 524 -52.20 18.72 -20.63
CA LEU A 524 -52.11 18.81 -19.17
C LEU A 524 -51.14 17.77 -18.61
N GLY A 525 -51.19 16.53 -19.11
CA GLY A 525 -50.25 15.48 -18.73
C GLY A 525 -48.79 15.81 -19.10
N LEU A 526 -48.55 16.43 -20.26
CA LEU A 526 -47.24 16.93 -20.64
C LEU A 526 -46.78 18.07 -19.72
N ALA A 527 -47.67 19.01 -19.38
CA ALA A 527 -47.34 20.10 -18.45
C ALA A 527 -46.90 19.55 -17.08
N ASP A 528 -47.63 18.58 -16.52
CA ASP A 528 -47.26 17.93 -15.26
C ASP A 528 -45.93 17.16 -15.37
N LEU A 529 -45.68 16.51 -16.51
CA LEU A 529 -44.40 15.84 -16.77
C LEU A 529 -43.22 16.83 -16.76
N ARG A 530 -43.36 17.99 -17.41
CA ARG A 530 -42.33 19.05 -17.42
C ARG A 530 -42.11 19.61 -16.01
N GLN A 531 -43.19 19.78 -15.24
CA GLN A 531 -43.10 20.25 -13.86
C GLN A 531 -42.27 19.30 -13.00
N ASP A 532 -42.58 18.00 -13.02
CA ASP A 532 -41.86 17.00 -12.23
C ASP A 532 -40.42 16.83 -12.73
N ALA A 533 -40.20 16.84 -14.05
CA ALA A 533 -38.86 16.76 -14.63
C ALA A 533 -38.00 17.96 -14.22
N SER A 534 -38.54 19.19 -14.28
CA SER A 534 -37.85 20.40 -13.82
C SER A 534 -37.46 20.31 -12.35
N GLU A 535 -38.39 19.94 -11.47
CA GLU A 535 -38.11 19.78 -10.03
C GLU A 535 -37.04 18.73 -9.77
N LEU A 536 -37.11 17.58 -10.46
CA LEU A 536 -36.16 16.49 -10.35
C LEU A 536 -34.75 16.90 -10.83
N LEU A 537 -34.65 17.60 -11.97
CA LEU A 537 -33.38 18.05 -12.53
C LEU A 537 -32.72 19.11 -11.66
N LEU A 538 -33.47 20.05 -11.08
CA LEU A 538 -32.92 21.01 -10.12
C LEU A 538 -32.39 20.31 -8.87
N ASP A 539 -33.14 19.34 -8.32
CA ASP A 539 -32.68 18.60 -7.15
C ASP A 539 -31.44 17.74 -7.47
N LEU A 540 -31.39 17.09 -8.65
CA LEU A 540 -30.22 16.35 -9.13
C LEU A 540 -29.00 17.25 -9.34
N ALA A 541 -29.19 18.42 -9.95
CA ALA A 541 -28.12 19.40 -10.16
C ALA A 541 -27.46 19.81 -8.83
N ASP A 542 -28.28 20.12 -7.82
CA ASP A 542 -27.80 20.62 -6.53
C ASP A 542 -27.28 19.51 -5.61
N ASN A 543 -27.92 18.34 -5.61
CA ASN A 543 -27.67 17.31 -4.61
C ASN A 543 -26.88 16.10 -5.15
N LEU A 544 -26.62 16.02 -6.45
CA LEU A 544 -25.81 14.96 -7.07
C LEU A 544 -24.66 15.52 -7.91
N LEU A 545 -24.96 16.34 -8.94
CA LEU A 545 -23.93 16.86 -9.86
C LEU A 545 -22.98 17.86 -9.19
N THR A 546 -23.50 18.75 -8.35
CA THR A 546 -22.67 19.71 -7.60
C THR A 546 -21.68 19.00 -6.65
N PRO A 547 -22.11 18.03 -5.79
CA PRO A 547 -21.17 17.22 -5.01
C PRO A 547 -20.14 16.44 -5.84
N LEU A 548 -20.54 15.87 -6.99
CA LEU A 548 -19.63 15.16 -7.89
C LEU A 548 -18.56 16.13 -8.44
N GLY A 549 -18.97 17.24 -9.04
CA GLY A 549 -18.05 18.24 -9.60
C GLY A 549 -17.09 18.83 -8.56
N LYS A 550 -17.58 19.04 -7.33
CA LYS A 550 -16.74 19.46 -6.20
C LYS A 550 -15.69 18.40 -5.84
N THR A 551 -16.09 17.13 -5.77
CA THR A 551 -15.19 16.02 -5.43
C THR A 551 -14.09 15.85 -6.47
N LEU A 552 -14.43 15.92 -7.77
CA LEU A 552 -13.44 15.84 -8.85
C LEU A 552 -12.44 17.01 -8.79
N SER A 553 -12.93 18.23 -8.59
CA SER A 553 -12.07 19.42 -8.49
C SER A 553 -11.14 19.39 -7.27
N GLN A 554 -11.66 18.97 -6.12
CA GLN A 554 -10.87 18.83 -4.88
C GLN A 554 -9.87 17.68 -4.97
N GLY A 555 -10.28 16.55 -5.56
CA GLY A 555 -9.40 15.40 -5.81
C GLY A 555 -8.24 15.75 -6.73
N LEU A 556 -8.49 16.53 -7.79
CA LEU A 556 -7.46 17.04 -8.68
C LEU A 556 -6.41 17.88 -7.92
N ALA A 557 -6.86 18.83 -7.10
CA ALA A 557 -5.96 19.69 -6.33
C ALA A 557 -5.12 18.86 -5.33
N ALA A 558 -5.75 17.91 -4.65
CA ALA A 558 -5.09 17.04 -3.69
C ALA A 558 -4.04 16.13 -4.36
N LEU A 559 -4.38 15.47 -5.47
CA LEU A 559 -3.45 14.62 -6.23
C LEU A 559 -2.27 15.41 -6.79
N ARG A 560 -2.48 16.64 -7.27
CA ARG A 560 -1.38 17.53 -7.69
C ARG A 560 -0.44 17.85 -6.55
N SER A 561 -0.99 18.15 -5.36
CA SER A 561 -0.18 18.39 -4.17
C SER A 561 0.58 17.13 -3.74
N ALA A 562 -0.06 15.97 -3.76
CA ALA A 562 0.53 14.70 -3.34
C ALA A 562 1.66 14.24 -4.27
N THR A 563 1.53 14.46 -5.58
CA THR A 563 2.53 14.06 -6.58
C THR A 563 3.69 15.05 -6.73
N SER A 564 3.52 16.32 -6.32
CA SER A 564 4.57 17.36 -6.39
C SER A 564 5.26 17.67 -5.06
N GLY A 565 4.71 17.21 -3.93
CA GLY A 565 5.32 17.40 -2.62
C GLY A 565 6.69 16.72 -2.50
N GLN A 566 7.64 17.36 -1.82
CA GLN A 566 8.98 16.79 -1.63
C GLN A 566 8.99 15.58 -0.67
N ASN A 567 8.10 15.59 0.31
CA ASN A 567 8.00 14.56 1.34
C ASN A 567 6.56 14.04 1.45
N LEU A 568 6.44 12.78 1.86
CA LEU A 568 5.20 12.16 2.31
C LEU A 568 4.80 12.71 3.70
N PRO A 569 3.55 12.50 4.17
CA PRO A 569 3.09 12.98 5.48
C PRO A 569 3.91 12.48 6.68
N ASN A 570 4.66 11.39 6.52
CA ASN A 570 5.58 10.83 7.52
C ASN A 570 7.01 11.42 7.44
N ASN A 571 7.22 12.49 6.67
CA ASN A 571 8.50 13.14 6.37
C ASN A 571 9.52 12.29 5.57
N SER A 572 9.15 11.13 5.03
CA SER A 572 10.03 10.44 4.08
C SER A 572 10.00 11.12 2.71
N PRO A 573 11.09 11.07 1.92
CA PRO A 573 11.10 11.58 0.55
C PRO A 573 9.95 10.99 -0.27
N ASN A 574 9.33 11.81 -1.11
CA ASN A 574 8.29 11.36 -2.01
C ASN A 574 8.90 10.50 -3.13
N PRO A 575 8.50 9.22 -3.29
CA PRO A 575 9.08 8.34 -4.31
C PRO A 575 8.49 8.58 -5.71
N TYR A 576 7.34 9.26 -5.83
CA TYR A 576 6.62 9.43 -7.09
C TYR A 576 7.46 10.01 -8.25
N PRO A 577 8.32 11.02 -8.03
CA PRO A 577 9.16 11.56 -9.11
C PRO A 577 10.11 10.51 -9.71
N GLY A 578 10.53 9.51 -8.93
CA GLY A 578 11.42 8.44 -9.38
C GLY A 578 10.72 7.17 -9.89
N TRP A 579 9.37 7.15 -9.93
CA TRP A 579 8.64 6.02 -10.51
C TRP A 579 8.79 6.01 -12.04
N PRO A 580 9.09 4.86 -12.65
CA PRO A 580 9.20 4.73 -14.10
C PRO A 580 7.84 4.97 -14.76
N ASP A 581 7.81 5.54 -15.95
CA ASP A 581 6.59 5.63 -16.78
C ASP A 581 6.58 4.57 -17.90
N PHE A 582 5.54 4.55 -18.75
CA PHE A 582 5.46 3.56 -19.84
C PHE A 582 6.50 3.80 -20.96
N LEU A 583 7.07 4.99 -21.07
CA LEU A 583 8.04 5.37 -22.10
C LEU A 583 9.48 5.06 -21.67
N GLU A 584 9.76 5.13 -20.37
CA GLU A 584 11.06 4.88 -19.78
C GLU A 584 11.43 3.39 -19.88
N LYS A 585 12.52 3.13 -20.64
CA LYS A 585 13.10 1.79 -20.78
C LYS A 585 14.19 1.49 -19.76
N ASN A 586 14.72 2.52 -19.12
CA ASN A 586 15.77 2.36 -18.11
C ASN A 586 15.16 1.93 -16.78
N VAL A 587 15.76 0.93 -16.16
CA VAL A 587 15.39 0.47 -14.82
C VAL A 587 16.35 1.09 -13.82
N ASP A 588 15.80 1.79 -12.82
CA ASP A 588 16.60 2.42 -11.77
C ASP A 588 17.45 1.36 -11.02
N LYS A 589 18.68 1.73 -10.65
CA LYS A 589 19.62 0.88 -9.92
C LYS A 589 19.06 0.36 -8.59
N ARG A 590 18.06 1.01 -8.00
CA ARG A 590 17.37 0.53 -6.78
C ARG A 590 16.71 -0.84 -6.95
N PHE A 591 16.35 -1.20 -8.18
CA PHE A 591 15.80 -2.52 -8.50
C PHE A 591 16.87 -3.59 -8.67
N SER A 592 18.14 -3.21 -8.84
CA SER A 592 19.26 -4.15 -8.96
C SER A 592 19.36 -5.08 -7.74
N PRO A 593 19.81 -6.32 -7.93
CA PRO A 593 20.09 -7.22 -6.82
C PRO A 593 21.19 -6.64 -5.92
N ALA A 594 21.17 -7.03 -4.64
CA ALA A 594 22.31 -6.79 -3.77
C ALA A 594 23.51 -7.64 -4.21
N PRO A 595 24.76 -7.31 -3.82
CA PRO A 595 25.95 -8.07 -4.23
C PRO A 595 25.93 -9.57 -3.86
N ASN A 596 25.11 -9.96 -2.88
CA ASN A 596 24.89 -11.33 -2.43
C ASN A 596 23.58 -11.95 -2.95
N GLU A 597 22.92 -11.33 -3.92
CA GLU A 597 21.71 -11.83 -4.57
C GLU A 597 22.00 -12.12 -6.05
N SER A 598 21.64 -13.32 -6.50
CA SER A 598 21.66 -13.71 -7.91
C SER A 598 20.22 -13.80 -8.42
N MET A 599 19.84 -12.92 -9.33
CA MET A 599 18.52 -12.95 -9.98
C MET A 599 18.56 -13.78 -11.26
N LEU A 600 17.57 -14.65 -11.44
CA LEU A 600 17.45 -15.47 -12.65
C LEU A 600 16.80 -14.70 -13.81
N ILE A 601 16.00 -13.68 -13.51
CA ILE A 601 15.47 -12.72 -14.49
C ILE A 601 16.21 -11.42 -14.25
N ASP A 602 16.97 -10.95 -15.25
CA ASP A 602 17.81 -9.78 -15.09
C ASP A 602 16.96 -8.51 -15.08
N THR A 603 17.39 -7.50 -14.32
CA THR A 603 16.69 -6.21 -14.28
C THR A 603 16.71 -5.50 -15.63
N SER A 604 17.67 -5.81 -16.51
CA SER A 604 17.69 -5.33 -17.90
C SER A 604 16.48 -5.80 -18.71
N ASP A 605 15.91 -6.96 -18.35
CA ASP A 605 14.80 -7.58 -19.09
C ASP A 605 13.44 -7.10 -18.58
N PHE A 606 13.39 -6.37 -17.47
CA PHE A 606 12.13 -5.95 -16.86
C PHE A 606 11.28 -5.07 -17.79
N SER A 607 11.91 -4.18 -18.56
CA SER A 607 11.14 -3.27 -19.42
C SER A 607 10.43 -4.02 -20.55
N SER A 608 11.14 -4.93 -21.24
CA SER A 608 10.57 -5.76 -22.31
C SER A 608 9.57 -6.78 -21.77
N GLN A 609 9.85 -7.38 -20.62
CA GLN A 609 8.93 -8.30 -19.96
C GLN A 609 7.63 -7.62 -19.56
N PHE A 610 7.70 -6.37 -19.06
CA PHE A 610 6.52 -5.58 -18.76
C PHE A 610 5.67 -5.31 -20.00
N GLU A 611 6.30 -4.90 -21.10
CA GLU A 611 5.59 -4.64 -22.37
C GLU A 611 4.88 -5.88 -22.89
N ALA A 612 5.54 -7.05 -22.85
CA ALA A 612 4.94 -8.33 -23.24
C ALA A 612 3.73 -8.69 -22.35
N LEU A 613 3.87 -8.58 -21.03
CA LEU A 613 2.79 -8.92 -20.10
C LEU A 613 1.58 -8.00 -20.19
N ILE A 614 1.77 -6.72 -20.53
CA ILE A 614 0.67 -5.79 -20.80
C ILE A 614 -0.12 -6.25 -22.03
N GLN A 615 0.56 -6.61 -23.11
CA GLN A 615 -0.10 -7.08 -24.34
C GLN A 615 -0.83 -8.40 -24.11
N GLU A 616 -0.17 -9.37 -23.48
CA GLU A 616 -0.74 -10.69 -23.20
C GLU A 616 -1.91 -10.65 -22.21
N SER A 617 -1.90 -9.71 -21.26
CA SER A 617 -3.00 -9.60 -20.28
C SER A 617 -4.27 -9.00 -20.86
N ILE A 618 -4.18 -8.19 -21.92
CA ILE A 618 -5.34 -7.64 -22.62
C ILE A 618 -5.79 -8.58 -23.75
N ASN A 619 -4.84 -9.17 -24.47
CA ASN A 619 -5.08 -10.18 -25.51
C ASN A 619 -6.10 -9.75 -26.59
N ASP A 620 -6.06 -8.48 -26.98
CA ASP A 620 -6.85 -7.92 -28.09
C ASP A 620 -5.96 -7.04 -28.98
N ALA A 621 -5.70 -7.50 -30.20
CA ALA A 621 -4.84 -6.82 -31.16
C ALA A 621 -5.44 -5.51 -31.71
N ASN A 622 -6.75 -5.29 -31.57
CA ASN A 622 -7.41 -4.07 -32.04
C ASN A 622 -7.35 -2.94 -31.02
N LEU A 623 -6.98 -3.23 -29.78
CA LEU A 623 -6.94 -2.27 -28.69
C LEU A 623 -5.50 -1.87 -28.36
N THR A 624 -5.33 -0.62 -27.94
CA THR A 624 -4.07 -0.19 -27.34
C THR A 624 -4.04 -0.68 -25.89
N ALA A 625 -3.37 -1.81 -25.64
CA ALA A 625 -3.36 -2.47 -24.33
C ALA A 625 -3.07 -1.51 -23.16
N SER A 626 -2.10 -0.59 -23.32
CA SER A 626 -1.78 0.39 -22.28
C SER A 626 -2.94 1.30 -21.89
N LYS A 627 -3.81 1.69 -22.84
CA LYS A 627 -5.00 2.49 -22.55
C LYS A 627 -6.04 1.68 -21.78
N VAL A 628 -6.23 0.41 -22.15
CA VAL A 628 -7.15 -0.50 -21.46
C VAL A 628 -6.71 -0.73 -20.02
N VAL A 629 -5.41 -0.91 -19.77
CA VAL A 629 -4.86 -1.03 -18.40
C VAL A 629 -5.16 0.22 -17.58
N VAL A 630 -4.92 1.41 -18.13
CA VAL A 630 -5.22 2.68 -17.44
C VAL A 630 -6.72 2.79 -17.16
N GLU A 631 -7.58 2.45 -18.11
CA GLU A 631 -9.03 2.44 -17.92
C GLU A 631 -9.47 1.48 -16.80
N GLN A 632 -8.93 0.26 -16.77
CA GLN A 632 -9.22 -0.71 -15.70
C GLN A 632 -8.70 -0.25 -14.33
N VAL A 633 -7.52 0.39 -14.27
CA VAL A 633 -6.95 0.92 -13.02
C VAL A 633 -7.76 2.10 -12.50
N VAL A 634 -8.16 3.02 -13.39
CA VAL A 634 -8.88 4.25 -13.01
C VAL A 634 -10.36 3.98 -12.77
N ALA A 635 -11.07 3.33 -13.70
CA ALA A 635 -12.51 3.08 -13.57
C ALA A 635 -12.84 1.94 -12.59
N GLY A 636 -11.92 0.99 -12.38
CA GLY A 636 -12.05 -0.07 -11.39
C GLY A 636 -13.38 -0.82 -11.49
N SER A 637 -14.07 -1.00 -10.37
CA SER A 637 -15.33 -1.75 -10.31
C SER A 637 -16.52 -1.11 -11.05
N PHE A 638 -16.33 -0.01 -11.78
CA PHE A 638 -17.33 0.45 -12.77
C PHE A 638 -17.29 -0.34 -14.08
N LEU A 639 -16.25 -1.16 -14.27
CA LEU A 639 -16.14 -2.11 -15.37
C LEU A 639 -16.53 -3.51 -14.90
N ASP A 640 -17.27 -4.23 -15.74
CA ASP A 640 -17.83 -5.55 -15.40
C ASP A 640 -16.75 -6.58 -15.06
N GLU A 641 -15.60 -6.51 -15.72
CA GLU A 641 -14.46 -7.38 -15.43
C GLU A 641 -14.00 -7.29 -13.96
N ILE A 642 -14.05 -6.08 -13.37
CA ILE A 642 -13.60 -5.83 -12.00
C ILE A 642 -14.77 -5.99 -11.02
N SER A 643 -15.99 -5.57 -11.37
CA SER A 643 -17.16 -5.70 -10.51
C SER A 643 -17.58 -7.16 -10.25
N ASN A 644 -17.22 -8.07 -11.17
CA ASN A 644 -17.44 -9.51 -11.01
C ASN A 644 -16.39 -10.20 -10.12
N LEU A 645 -15.34 -9.51 -9.68
CA LEU A 645 -14.35 -10.05 -8.73
C LEU A 645 -14.92 -10.03 -7.30
N PRO A 646 -14.41 -10.88 -6.38
CA PRO A 646 -14.74 -10.76 -4.95
C PRO A 646 -14.45 -9.35 -4.42
N GLU A 647 -15.30 -8.82 -3.54
CA GLU A 647 -15.22 -7.43 -3.03
C GLU A 647 -13.82 -7.05 -2.51
N THR A 648 -13.12 -7.97 -1.85
CA THR A 648 -11.75 -7.77 -1.33
C THR A 648 -10.71 -7.51 -2.43
N LYS A 649 -10.97 -7.95 -3.65
CA LYS A 649 -10.11 -7.77 -4.84
C LYS A 649 -10.55 -6.61 -5.72
N GLN A 650 -11.68 -5.96 -5.42
CA GLN A 650 -12.13 -4.78 -6.15
C GLN A 650 -11.39 -3.52 -5.70
N TRP A 651 -11.49 -2.47 -6.53
CA TRP A 651 -11.02 -1.13 -6.21
C TRP A 651 -11.90 -0.09 -6.92
N ARG A 652 -11.88 1.14 -6.39
CA ARG A 652 -12.53 2.33 -6.95
C ARG A 652 -11.64 3.53 -6.73
N THR A 653 -11.42 4.34 -7.77
CA THR A 653 -10.74 5.63 -7.62
C THR A 653 -11.73 6.74 -7.28
N LEU A 654 -12.98 6.63 -7.75
CA LEU A 654 -14.12 7.46 -7.40
C LEU A 654 -15.21 6.54 -6.82
N ASP A 655 -15.75 6.88 -5.66
CA ASP A 655 -16.74 6.06 -4.97
C ASP A 655 -17.92 6.90 -4.48
N LEU A 656 -19.13 6.34 -4.58
CA LEU A 656 -20.36 6.94 -4.08
C LEU A 656 -20.62 6.40 -2.67
N LYS A 657 -20.14 7.13 -1.65
CA LYS A 657 -20.26 6.74 -0.24
C LYS A 657 -21.68 6.89 0.31
N GLN A 658 -22.41 7.89 -0.19
CA GLN A 658 -23.80 8.12 0.16
C GLN A 658 -24.60 8.40 -1.09
N ILE A 659 -25.67 7.65 -1.30
CA ILE A 659 -26.60 7.86 -2.41
C ILE A 659 -27.43 9.14 -2.19
N TRP A 660 -27.69 9.85 -3.28
CA TRP A 660 -28.66 10.95 -3.29
C TRP A 660 -30.07 10.41 -3.08
N ILE A 661 -30.86 11.11 -2.26
CA ILE A 661 -32.30 10.88 -2.08
C ILE A 661 -33.02 12.18 -2.42
N PRO A 662 -33.91 12.20 -3.43
CA PRO A 662 -34.64 13.40 -3.82
C PRO A 662 -35.39 14.07 -2.65
N LYS A 663 -35.47 15.40 -2.66
CA LYS A 663 -36.27 16.14 -1.65
C LYS A 663 -37.76 15.83 -1.74
N ASN A 664 -38.30 15.71 -2.96
CA ASN A 664 -39.70 15.36 -3.17
C ASN A 664 -39.95 13.89 -2.84
N ARG A 665 -40.83 13.64 -1.87
CA ARG A 665 -41.15 12.29 -1.38
C ARG A 665 -41.74 11.38 -2.45
N LEU A 666 -42.37 11.93 -3.49
CA LEU A 666 -42.97 11.15 -4.59
C LEU A 666 -41.90 10.54 -5.50
N PHE A 667 -40.71 11.15 -5.55
CA PHE A 667 -39.58 10.70 -6.38
C PHE A 667 -38.67 9.69 -5.64
N GLN A 668 -38.87 9.51 -4.34
CA GLN A 668 -38.01 8.64 -3.52
C GLN A 668 -38.35 7.16 -3.70
N ILE A 669 -37.33 6.32 -3.90
CA ILE A 669 -37.48 4.85 -3.98
C ILE A 669 -38.05 4.29 -2.67
N ARG A 670 -37.58 4.81 -1.53
CA ARG A 670 -38.09 4.54 -0.19
C ARG A 670 -38.23 5.86 0.54
N GLN A 671 -39.36 6.06 1.21
CA GLN A 671 -39.63 7.30 1.92
C GLN A 671 -38.60 7.52 3.04
N SER A 672 -37.85 8.62 2.94
CA SER A 672 -36.80 9.01 3.88
C SER A 672 -36.63 10.54 3.86
N SER A 673 -35.75 11.05 4.72
CA SER A 673 -35.28 12.43 4.59
C SER A 673 -34.48 12.59 3.30
N GLY A 674 -34.79 13.62 2.51
CA GLY A 674 -33.95 13.98 1.36
C GLY A 674 -32.52 14.25 1.79
N GLN A 675 -31.55 13.82 0.98
CA GLN A 675 -30.14 13.93 1.32
C GLN A 675 -29.27 14.06 0.05
N PRO A 676 -28.18 14.83 0.11
CA PRO A 676 -27.23 14.92 -1.00
C PRO A 676 -26.36 13.67 -1.12
N ALA A 677 -25.83 13.43 -2.31
CA ALA A 677 -24.80 12.43 -2.52
C ALA A 677 -23.47 12.86 -1.91
N ILE A 678 -22.72 11.87 -1.41
CA ILE A 678 -21.34 12.07 -0.95
C ILE A 678 -20.46 11.16 -1.79
N PHE A 679 -19.51 11.78 -2.47
CA PHE A 679 -18.48 11.10 -3.24
C PHE A 679 -17.15 11.14 -2.48
N ASN A 680 -16.33 10.13 -2.70
CA ASN A 680 -14.95 10.10 -2.27
C ASN A 680 -14.06 9.78 -3.47
N MET A 681 -12.92 10.47 -3.57
CA MET A 681 -11.91 10.17 -4.58
C MET A 681 -10.59 9.81 -3.88
N VAL A 682 -9.85 8.88 -4.45
CA VAL A 682 -8.49 8.56 -4.02
C VAL A 682 -7.60 9.79 -4.26
N THR A 683 -7.02 10.32 -3.17
CA THR A 683 -6.16 11.51 -3.20
C THR A 683 -4.73 11.24 -2.78
N ASP A 684 -4.46 10.07 -2.20
CA ASP A 684 -3.11 9.59 -1.93
C ASP A 684 -2.58 8.84 -3.17
N HIS A 685 -1.51 9.35 -3.76
CA HIS A 685 -0.87 8.74 -4.90
C HIS A 685 -0.26 7.35 -4.58
N MET A 686 0.06 7.08 -3.32
CA MET A 686 0.55 5.75 -2.88
C MET A 686 -0.54 4.68 -2.97
N GLU A 687 -1.81 5.05 -2.85
CA GLU A 687 -2.93 4.11 -2.99
C GLU A 687 -3.03 3.55 -4.43
N PHE A 688 -2.55 4.29 -5.43
CA PHE A 688 -2.48 3.79 -6.81
C PHE A 688 -1.49 2.64 -6.98
N LEU A 689 -0.45 2.51 -6.13
CA LEU A 689 0.40 1.32 -6.11
C LEU A 689 -0.39 0.09 -5.68
N ASN A 690 -1.20 0.22 -4.62
CA ASN A 690 -2.06 -0.87 -4.15
C ASN A 690 -3.08 -1.28 -5.22
N ILE A 691 -3.65 -0.31 -5.93
CA ILE A 691 -4.55 -0.56 -7.06
C ILE A 691 -3.82 -1.29 -8.20
N ALA A 692 -2.63 -0.83 -8.59
CA ALA A 692 -1.81 -1.48 -9.60
C ALA A 692 -1.45 -2.92 -9.23
N GLN A 693 -1.11 -3.17 -7.96
CA GLN A 693 -0.87 -4.51 -7.44
C GLN A 693 -2.12 -5.39 -7.52
N LYS A 694 -3.29 -4.88 -7.10
CA LYS A 694 -4.56 -5.62 -7.26
C LYS A 694 -4.84 -5.97 -8.71
N TRP A 695 -4.61 -5.01 -9.62
CA TRP A 695 -4.79 -5.21 -11.06
C TRP A 695 -3.86 -6.32 -11.59
N MET A 696 -2.57 -6.32 -11.23
CA MET A 696 -1.64 -7.38 -11.66
C MET A 696 -2.03 -8.77 -11.13
N MET A 697 -2.69 -8.83 -9.97
CA MET A 697 -3.08 -10.08 -9.31
C MET A 697 -4.48 -10.60 -9.68
N VAL A 698 -5.14 -10.00 -10.68
CA VAL A 698 -6.43 -10.49 -11.19
C VAL A 698 -6.24 -11.88 -11.83
N PRO A 699 -7.07 -12.89 -11.47
CA PRO A 699 -6.99 -14.23 -12.05
C PRO A 699 -7.11 -14.23 -13.58
N GLY A 700 -6.29 -15.04 -14.25
CA GLY A 700 -6.31 -15.20 -15.72
C GLY A 700 -5.41 -14.24 -16.49
N ARG A 701 -4.87 -13.19 -15.86
CA ARG A 701 -3.92 -12.27 -16.51
C ARG A 701 -2.51 -12.84 -16.55
N ALA A 702 -1.77 -12.49 -17.61
CA ALA A 702 -0.37 -12.90 -17.77
C ALA A 702 0.52 -12.38 -16.63
N PHE A 703 0.26 -11.17 -16.12
CA PHE A 703 0.96 -10.63 -14.94
C PHE A 703 0.91 -11.55 -13.74
N LYS A 704 -0.28 -12.07 -13.39
CA LYS A 704 -0.41 -12.99 -12.26
C LYS A 704 0.40 -14.27 -12.49
N SER A 705 0.28 -14.87 -13.68
CA SER A 705 1.01 -16.08 -14.04
C SER A 705 2.53 -15.88 -13.95
N PHE A 706 3.04 -14.72 -14.38
CA PHE A 706 4.46 -14.38 -14.29
C PHE A 706 4.92 -14.12 -12.85
N ILE A 707 4.14 -13.37 -12.07
CA ILE A 707 4.46 -13.08 -10.65
C ILE A 707 4.44 -14.37 -9.82
N ASP A 708 3.55 -15.30 -10.14
CA ASP A 708 3.44 -16.60 -9.47
C ASP A 708 4.43 -17.66 -9.98
N LEU A 709 5.26 -17.31 -10.96
CA LEU A 709 6.28 -18.21 -11.49
C LEU A 709 7.18 -18.75 -10.37
N THR A 710 7.43 -20.05 -10.41
CA THR A 710 8.28 -20.78 -9.45
C THR A 710 9.60 -21.15 -10.12
N ILE A 711 10.66 -21.40 -9.35
CA ILE A 711 11.95 -21.83 -9.92
C ILE A 711 11.77 -23.10 -10.74
N THR A 712 10.95 -24.04 -10.25
CA THR A 712 10.65 -25.27 -10.97
C THR A 712 9.97 -24.99 -12.32
N ASP A 713 8.98 -24.10 -12.38
CA ASP A 713 8.28 -23.78 -13.63
C ASP A 713 9.13 -22.94 -14.59
N TYR A 714 9.91 -22.01 -14.05
CA TYR A 714 10.93 -21.29 -14.81
C TYR A 714 11.90 -22.28 -15.48
N LEU A 715 12.41 -23.27 -14.74
CA LEU A 715 13.33 -24.27 -15.28
C LEU A 715 12.66 -25.24 -16.26
N LYS A 716 11.36 -25.52 -16.13
CA LYS A 716 10.61 -26.33 -17.12
C LYS A 716 10.47 -25.62 -18.46
N ALA A 717 10.40 -24.28 -18.47
CA ALA A 717 10.35 -23.46 -19.69
C ALA A 717 9.32 -23.97 -20.72
N ASP A 718 8.11 -24.33 -20.28
CA ASP A 718 7.05 -24.88 -21.12
C ASP A 718 7.46 -26.07 -22.02
N ASN A 719 8.47 -26.82 -21.60
CA ASN A 719 9.10 -27.93 -22.33
C ASN A 719 9.91 -27.53 -23.57
N ASP A 720 10.29 -26.25 -23.72
CA ASP A 720 11.28 -25.82 -24.71
C ASP A 720 12.69 -26.28 -24.29
N ILE A 721 13.24 -27.26 -25.00
CA ILE A 721 14.54 -27.89 -24.70
C ILE A 721 15.70 -26.88 -24.73
N SER A 722 15.67 -25.91 -25.65
CA SER A 722 16.73 -24.90 -25.76
C SER A 722 16.70 -23.96 -24.57
N LEU A 723 15.50 -23.47 -24.23
CA LEU A 723 15.29 -22.56 -23.12
C LEU A 723 15.52 -23.25 -21.76
N GLN A 724 15.16 -24.53 -21.61
CA GLN A 724 15.49 -25.35 -20.44
C GLN A 724 17.00 -25.43 -20.20
N SER A 725 17.78 -25.68 -21.26
CA SER A 725 19.24 -25.74 -21.18
C SER A 725 19.85 -24.38 -20.80
N GLU A 726 19.36 -23.29 -21.40
CA GLU A 726 19.81 -21.93 -21.07
C GLU A 726 19.50 -21.56 -19.61
N ARG A 727 18.23 -21.68 -19.20
CA ARG A 727 17.77 -21.39 -17.84
C ARG A 727 18.45 -22.28 -16.81
N GLY A 728 18.69 -23.55 -17.14
CA GLY A 728 19.44 -24.49 -16.31
C GLY A 728 20.88 -24.04 -16.05
N LYS A 729 21.59 -23.57 -17.08
CA LYS A 729 22.94 -23.00 -16.94
C LYS A 729 22.93 -21.72 -16.11
N LYS A 730 21.97 -20.82 -16.35
CA LYS A 730 21.81 -19.58 -15.59
C LYS A 730 21.54 -19.86 -14.11
N PHE A 731 20.67 -20.84 -13.83
CA PHE A 731 20.37 -21.29 -12.48
C PHE A 731 21.60 -21.89 -11.77
N ALA A 732 22.34 -22.76 -12.44
CA ALA A 732 23.57 -23.33 -11.88
C ALA A 732 24.63 -22.26 -11.58
N ALA A 733 24.80 -21.29 -12.47
CA ALA A 733 25.70 -20.16 -12.28
C ALA A 733 25.25 -19.26 -11.12
N GLY A 734 23.95 -18.93 -11.05
CA GLY A 734 23.38 -18.16 -9.95
C GLY A 734 23.52 -18.87 -8.60
N LEU A 735 23.33 -20.19 -8.56
CA LEU A 735 23.55 -20.99 -7.34
C LEU A 735 25.02 -20.98 -6.93
N ALA A 736 25.95 -21.14 -7.88
CA ALA A 736 27.38 -21.06 -7.59
C ALA A 736 27.76 -19.68 -7.02
N ALA A 737 27.27 -18.60 -7.64
CA ALA A 737 27.49 -17.23 -7.18
C ALA A 737 26.90 -16.98 -5.79
N ALA A 738 25.69 -17.48 -5.52
CA ALA A 738 25.09 -17.42 -4.19
C ALA A 738 25.93 -18.18 -3.16
N ILE A 739 26.37 -19.41 -3.45
CA ILE A 739 27.22 -20.18 -2.53
C ILE A 739 28.52 -19.42 -2.21
N GLN A 740 29.16 -18.83 -3.21
CA GLN A 740 30.42 -18.09 -3.07
C GLN A 740 30.23 -16.76 -2.32
N SER A 741 29.09 -16.09 -2.48
CA SER A 741 28.76 -14.83 -1.80
C SER A 741 28.14 -15.01 -0.41
N SER A 742 27.87 -16.25 0.01
CA SER A 742 27.19 -16.56 1.27
C SER A 742 28.10 -16.46 2.51
N ASP A 743 29.39 -16.15 2.36
CA ASP A 743 30.36 -16.15 3.46
C ASP A 743 29.96 -15.21 4.61
N PRO A 744 30.39 -15.50 5.85
CA PRO A 744 30.13 -14.63 6.99
C PRO A 744 30.53 -13.18 6.71
N LEU A 745 29.62 -12.25 7.02
CA LEU A 745 29.75 -10.82 6.79
C LEU A 745 30.70 -10.22 7.83
N VAL A 746 31.96 -10.64 7.84
CA VAL A 746 33.02 -10.04 8.63
C VAL A 746 34.36 -10.25 7.91
N ASP A 747 35.14 -9.17 7.83
CA ASP A 747 36.50 -9.25 7.33
C ASP A 747 37.42 -9.79 8.43
N LEU A 748 38.21 -10.80 8.12
CA LEU A 748 39.04 -11.56 9.04
C LEU A 748 40.47 -11.61 8.51
N GLU A 749 41.43 -11.28 9.36
CA GLU A 749 42.85 -11.45 9.03
C GLU A 749 43.23 -12.89 9.34
N GLN A 750 43.47 -13.67 8.28
CA GLN A 750 43.63 -15.13 8.37
C GLN A 750 44.89 -15.54 9.16
N SER A 751 45.95 -14.73 9.13
CA SER A 751 47.20 -15.02 9.85
C SER A 751 47.01 -14.91 11.37
N LEU A 752 46.38 -13.82 11.82
CA LEU A 752 46.00 -13.55 13.20
C LEU A 752 44.93 -14.52 13.68
N LEU A 753 44.00 -14.92 12.81
CA LEU A 753 43.02 -15.96 13.13
C LEU A 753 43.72 -17.28 13.44
N LEU A 754 44.68 -17.66 12.59
CA LEU A 754 45.49 -18.87 12.77
C LEU A 754 46.36 -18.81 14.03
N GLU A 755 46.96 -17.65 14.32
CA GLU A 755 47.80 -17.44 15.50
C GLU A 755 46.98 -17.40 16.80
N ALA A 756 45.86 -16.69 16.81
CA ALA A 756 45.01 -16.52 17.99
C ALA A 756 44.21 -17.79 18.32
N HIS A 757 43.71 -18.49 17.30
CA HIS A 757 42.68 -19.51 17.48
C HIS A 757 42.97 -20.84 16.77
N GLY A 758 44.11 -20.96 16.08
CA GLY A 758 44.45 -22.14 15.28
C GLY A 758 43.64 -22.19 13.98
N ARG A 759 43.52 -23.38 13.38
CA ARG A 759 42.67 -23.54 12.19
C ARG A 759 41.20 -23.42 12.59
N VAL A 760 40.68 -22.21 12.46
CA VAL A 760 39.26 -21.89 12.58
C VAL A 760 38.66 -22.03 11.18
N GLY A 761 38.14 -23.22 10.88
CA GLY A 761 38.17 -23.71 9.50
C GLY A 761 36.85 -23.88 8.77
N ASP A 762 35.73 -24.02 9.46
CA ASP A 762 34.48 -24.43 8.79
C ASP A 762 33.37 -23.39 8.99
N LYS A 763 32.72 -23.03 7.89
CA LYS A 763 31.41 -22.37 7.92
C LYS A 763 30.36 -23.47 7.83
N ARG A 764 29.32 -23.37 8.65
CA ARG A 764 28.13 -24.21 8.51
C ARG A 764 27.18 -23.47 7.59
N ALA A 765 26.83 -24.10 6.48
CA ALA A 765 25.88 -23.55 5.53
C ALA A 765 24.55 -24.28 5.61
N ILE A 766 23.48 -23.49 5.50
CA ILE A 766 22.09 -23.93 5.57
C ILE A 766 21.44 -23.44 4.28
N CYS A 767 20.73 -24.34 3.61
CA CYS A 767 19.98 -24.01 2.39
C CYS A 767 18.49 -24.15 2.67
N SER A 768 17.68 -23.17 2.28
CA SER A 768 16.22 -23.27 2.36
C SER A 768 15.67 -24.41 1.48
N GLY A 769 16.42 -24.79 0.44
CA GLY A 769 16.23 -26.05 -0.27
C GLY A 769 16.07 -25.85 -1.78
N ILE A 770 16.92 -26.52 -2.55
CA ILE A 770 16.96 -26.50 -4.01
C ILE A 770 15.76 -27.28 -4.55
N PRO A 771 14.83 -26.63 -5.30
CA PRO A 771 13.57 -27.23 -5.74
C PRO A 771 13.75 -28.08 -7.02
N ILE A 772 14.68 -29.04 -6.98
CA ILE A 772 15.02 -29.93 -8.08
C ILE A 772 14.86 -31.38 -7.63
N GLY A 773 13.99 -32.11 -8.34
CA GLY A 773 13.76 -33.54 -8.09
C GLY A 773 14.92 -34.44 -8.54
N ALA A 774 14.98 -35.65 -7.97
CA ALA A 774 16.02 -36.64 -8.27
C ALA A 774 16.12 -37.02 -9.75
N SER A 775 15.00 -36.97 -10.48
CA SER A 775 14.90 -37.30 -11.91
C SER A 775 15.17 -36.11 -12.85
N SER A 776 15.50 -34.93 -12.33
CA SER A 776 15.74 -33.75 -13.16
C SER A 776 17.06 -33.87 -13.93
N PRO A 777 17.09 -33.53 -15.24
CA PRO A 777 18.32 -33.52 -16.03
C PRO A 777 19.34 -32.48 -15.53
N LEU A 778 18.88 -31.47 -14.78
CA LEU A 778 19.74 -30.43 -14.21
C LEU A 778 20.50 -30.91 -12.97
N LYS A 779 20.07 -32.01 -12.33
CA LYS A 779 20.62 -32.45 -11.05
C LYS A 779 22.13 -32.69 -11.10
N ALA A 780 22.63 -33.34 -12.14
CA ALA A 780 24.07 -33.63 -12.27
C ALA A 780 24.92 -32.34 -12.31
N GLY A 781 24.42 -31.30 -12.99
CA GLY A 781 25.10 -29.99 -13.04
C GLY A 781 25.08 -29.29 -11.68
N ILE A 782 23.98 -29.37 -10.95
CA ILE A 782 23.87 -28.80 -9.60
C ILE A 782 24.72 -29.57 -8.58
N ASP A 783 24.74 -30.90 -8.64
CA ASP A 783 25.63 -31.73 -7.84
C ASP A 783 27.10 -31.33 -8.08
N ALA A 784 27.49 -31.08 -9.34
CA ALA A 784 28.82 -30.60 -9.67
C ALA A 784 29.11 -29.21 -9.07
N VAL A 785 28.15 -28.29 -9.06
CA VAL A 785 28.28 -26.97 -8.41
C VAL A 785 28.47 -27.12 -6.90
N LEU A 786 27.70 -27.99 -6.25
CA LEU A 786 27.83 -28.24 -4.81
C LEU A 786 29.21 -28.82 -4.48
N ILE A 787 29.63 -29.87 -5.20
CA ILE A 787 30.94 -30.52 -5.02
C ILE A 787 32.08 -29.52 -5.23
N ALA A 788 32.00 -28.70 -6.29
CA ALA A 788 33.01 -27.68 -6.59
C ALA A 788 33.15 -26.61 -5.48
N ASN A 789 32.12 -26.42 -4.65
CA ASN A 789 32.14 -25.51 -3.52
C ASN A 789 32.24 -26.24 -2.16
N ASN A 790 32.73 -27.49 -2.16
CA ASN A 790 32.93 -28.33 -0.97
C ASN A 790 31.65 -28.70 -0.21
N TYR A 791 30.50 -28.73 -0.87
CA TYR A 791 29.25 -29.23 -0.31
C TYR A 791 28.93 -30.63 -0.81
N ASN A 792 28.49 -31.50 0.10
CA ASN A 792 28.02 -32.84 -0.24
C ASN A 792 26.59 -32.76 -0.79
N PRO A 793 26.29 -33.18 -2.03
CA PRO A 793 24.93 -33.16 -2.56
C PRO A 793 23.92 -34.03 -1.79
N GLY A 794 24.40 -34.99 -0.98
CA GLY A 794 23.58 -35.80 -0.10
C GLY A 794 23.23 -35.15 1.25
N SER A 795 23.67 -33.91 1.52
CA SER A 795 23.49 -33.22 2.81
C SER A 795 22.07 -32.68 3.08
N GLY A 796 21.09 -33.00 2.22
CA GLY A 796 19.70 -32.56 2.40
C GLY A 796 19.39 -31.15 1.88
N TRP A 797 20.24 -30.58 1.02
CA TRP A 797 19.99 -29.28 0.39
C TRP A 797 18.89 -29.29 -0.68
N TYR A 798 18.38 -30.46 -1.07
CA TYR A 798 17.28 -30.56 -2.02
C TYR A 798 15.93 -30.55 -1.29
N SER A 799 14.98 -29.76 -1.80
CA SER A 799 13.60 -29.75 -1.32
C SER A 799 12.69 -30.54 -2.28
N SER A 800 11.57 -31.04 -1.76
CA SER A 800 10.57 -31.78 -2.54
C SER A 800 9.14 -31.44 -2.08
N GLY A 801 8.13 -31.94 -2.80
CA GLY A 801 6.72 -31.73 -2.47
C GLY A 801 6.30 -30.25 -2.56
N ALA A 802 5.44 -29.83 -1.63
CA ALA A 802 4.86 -28.48 -1.62
C ALA A 802 5.91 -27.37 -1.53
N LYS A 803 6.95 -27.55 -0.69
CA LYS A 803 8.05 -26.56 -0.52
C LYS A 803 8.78 -26.30 -1.85
N ALA A 804 9.09 -27.35 -2.59
CA ALA A 804 9.72 -27.21 -3.90
C ALA A 804 8.77 -26.58 -4.94
N ALA A 805 7.50 -26.99 -4.92
CA ALA A 805 6.50 -26.51 -5.86
C ALA A 805 6.16 -25.02 -5.71
N SER A 806 6.42 -24.40 -4.55
CA SER A 806 6.17 -22.97 -4.31
C SER A 806 7.44 -22.11 -4.25
N ALA A 807 8.62 -22.70 -4.47
CA ALA A 807 9.89 -21.99 -4.29
C ALA A 807 10.11 -20.94 -5.39
N LYS A 808 10.14 -19.65 -5.00
CA LYS A 808 10.52 -18.52 -5.88
C LYS A 808 11.97 -18.06 -5.67
N SER A 809 12.60 -18.57 -4.61
CA SER A 809 13.97 -18.28 -4.24
C SER A 809 14.59 -19.43 -3.44
N ILE A 810 15.91 -19.36 -3.33
CA ILE A 810 16.74 -20.24 -2.50
C ILE A 810 17.64 -19.34 -1.69
N GLU A 811 17.62 -19.52 -0.38
CA GLU A 811 18.40 -18.78 0.59
C GLU A 811 19.53 -19.68 1.08
N ILE A 812 20.73 -19.11 1.12
CA ILE A 812 21.91 -19.77 1.67
C ILE A 812 22.39 -18.93 2.83
N PHE A 813 22.23 -19.48 4.03
CA PHE A 813 22.77 -18.91 5.24
C PHE A 813 24.08 -19.59 5.56
N THR A 814 25.06 -18.82 6.00
CA THR A 814 26.25 -19.40 6.62
C THR A 814 26.48 -18.81 7.98
N GLN A 815 27.10 -19.60 8.85
CA GLN A 815 27.56 -19.13 10.15
C GLN A 815 28.92 -19.70 10.44
N MET A 816 29.74 -18.94 11.16
CA MET A 816 31.00 -19.47 11.69
C MET A 816 30.68 -20.60 12.67
N THR A 817 31.31 -21.76 12.50
CA THR A 817 31.12 -22.92 13.40
C THR A 817 31.73 -22.70 14.78
N THR A 818 32.64 -21.75 14.89
CA THR A 818 33.40 -21.45 16.10
C THR A 818 33.36 -19.96 16.38
N SER A 819 33.03 -19.59 17.61
CA SER A 819 33.19 -18.21 18.08
C SER A 819 34.66 -17.88 18.27
N ILE A 820 35.03 -16.63 18.01
CA ILE A 820 36.40 -16.12 18.09
C ILE A 820 36.52 -14.87 18.97
N SER A 821 37.75 -14.48 19.29
CA SER A 821 38.01 -13.16 19.87
C SER A 821 37.81 -12.07 18.83
N ALA A 822 37.75 -10.83 19.28
CA ALA A 822 37.61 -9.69 18.38
C ALA A 822 38.91 -9.40 17.58
N VAL A 823 40.07 -9.87 18.05
CA VAL A 823 41.40 -9.50 17.50
C VAL A 823 41.55 -9.80 16.00
N PRO A 824 41.15 -10.98 15.48
CA PRO A 824 41.26 -11.27 14.05
C PRO A 824 40.23 -10.55 13.18
N MET A 825 39.21 -9.90 13.77
CA MET A 825 38.15 -9.22 13.02
C MET A 825 38.63 -7.85 12.52
N VAL A 826 39.07 -7.79 11.27
CA VAL A 826 39.57 -6.57 10.59
C VAL A 826 38.52 -5.46 10.65
N SER A 827 37.25 -5.79 10.40
CA SER A 827 36.12 -4.86 10.47
C SER A 827 36.01 -4.11 11.80
N ILE A 828 36.53 -4.68 12.90
CA ILE A 828 36.60 -4.05 14.23
C ILE A 828 37.99 -3.46 14.49
N PHE A 829 39.03 -4.29 14.40
CA PHE A 829 40.35 -3.96 14.95
C PHE A 829 41.17 -3.05 14.04
N ALA A 830 41.04 -3.14 12.72
CA ALA A 830 41.83 -2.30 11.83
C ALA A 830 41.47 -0.80 11.96
N PRO A 831 40.18 -0.41 12.02
CA PRO A 831 39.81 0.97 12.35
C PRO A 831 40.35 1.41 13.72
N ILE A 832 40.18 0.58 14.77
CA ILE A 832 40.67 0.90 16.13
C ILE A 832 42.19 1.14 16.13
N LEU A 833 42.95 0.24 15.51
CA LEU A 833 44.40 0.33 15.46
C LEU A 833 44.86 1.58 14.70
N ARG A 834 44.20 1.90 13.58
CA ARG A 834 44.50 3.09 12.77
C ARG A 834 44.32 4.36 13.59
N GLU A 835 43.17 4.54 14.22
CA GLU A 835 42.87 5.75 14.99
C GLU A 835 43.65 5.84 16.29
N TRP A 836 43.88 4.70 16.96
CA TRP A 836 44.72 4.67 18.14
C TRP A 836 46.17 5.04 17.81
N LYS A 837 46.75 4.54 16.70
CA LYS A 837 48.10 4.91 16.29
C LYS A 837 48.23 6.42 16.08
N GLN A 838 47.25 7.05 15.41
CA GLN A 838 47.22 8.50 15.20
C GLN A 838 47.13 9.27 16.54
N SER A 839 46.34 8.75 17.49
CA SER A 839 46.10 9.41 18.79
C SER A 839 47.17 9.12 19.85
N SER A 840 47.95 8.04 19.70
CA SER A 840 48.84 7.50 20.74
C SER A 840 50.09 8.34 20.99
N GLY A 841 50.52 9.17 20.01
CA GLY A 841 51.73 9.98 20.11
C GLY A 841 51.66 11.10 21.15
N ASP A 842 50.45 11.56 21.51
CA ASP A 842 50.22 12.70 22.39
C ASP A 842 49.20 12.39 23.51
N ASN A 843 49.37 13.01 24.68
CA ASN A 843 48.48 12.80 25.84
C ASN A 843 47.11 13.44 25.62
N ALA A 844 47.05 14.63 25.01
CA ALA A 844 45.76 15.28 24.75
C ALA A 844 44.96 14.48 23.73
N ALA A 845 45.59 14.03 22.64
CA ALA A 845 44.95 13.15 21.64
C ALA A 845 44.45 11.82 22.25
N ARG A 846 45.23 11.17 23.13
CA ARG A 846 44.76 9.99 23.88
C ARG A 846 43.56 10.28 24.78
N ARG A 847 43.52 11.44 25.43
CA ARG A 847 42.38 11.85 26.26
C ARG A 847 41.13 12.06 25.41
N THR A 848 41.25 12.76 24.29
CA THR A 848 40.15 12.99 23.34
C THR A 848 39.60 11.67 22.80
N PHE A 849 40.48 10.72 22.46
CA PHE A 849 40.07 9.38 22.00
C PHE A 849 39.20 8.66 23.05
N LEU A 850 39.51 8.80 24.34
CA LEU A 850 38.74 8.16 25.44
C LEU A 850 37.60 9.03 25.99
N GLU A 851 37.48 10.28 25.55
CA GLU A 851 36.57 11.26 26.12
C GLU A 851 35.11 10.84 25.93
N HIS A 852 34.35 10.78 27.03
CA HIS A 852 32.95 10.32 27.02
C HIS A 852 32.75 8.91 26.43
N ARG A 853 33.80 8.08 26.43
CA ARG A 853 33.80 6.69 25.97
C ARG A 853 34.21 5.70 27.06
N ARG A 854 34.03 6.04 28.34
CA ARG A 854 34.40 5.10 29.41
C ARG A 854 33.42 3.95 29.48
N GLY A 855 33.97 2.75 29.62
CA GLY A 855 33.21 1.53 29.86
C GLY A 855 32.56 1.52 31.25
N ARG A 856 31.49 0.75 31.40
CA ARG A 856 30.79 0.48 32.65
C ARG A 856 31.56 -0.36 33.66
#